data_AF-A0A3M2TGD2-F1
#
_entry.id   AF-A0A3M2TGD2-F1
#
_cell.length_a   1.000
_cell.length_b   1.000
_cell.length_c   1.000
_cell.angle_alpha   90.00
_cell.angle_beta   90.00
_cell.angle_gamma   90.00
#
_symmetry.space_group_name_H-M   'P 1'
#
loop_
_entity.id
_entity.type
_entity.pdbx_description
1 polymer ?
#
loop_
_entity_poly.entity_id
_entity_poly.type
_entity_poly.pdbx_seq_one_letter_code
_entity_poly.pdbx_strand_id
1 'polypeptide(L)'
;MLAVFNDQKDTFAALQDASNGIYPVMKPVDQKDAITQTTEISNPSSDEQSSAEQLQGAPSTINGSHSESKDPSTEEESLSSDEKTAVSILKVVESYGVNYEQSGEKWKGLSSFVPTVAAQVQKHEAIRMILPAFPFKSPNSRDKVLGVLPDLGEELALCHLNGLCENIARVYSPGADVHISSDGLVYSDILRVPDETVWEYGEALRKLAVDKGLQHIKFIRLFELLDHTWTPTTTPEASKSYYLTHAPCLRRELMYRFEDRSFDATHAIKTDNDTCLTYRGYIKFLTKDLAHQEGTNTTQPRTKRSRASHVAQTARSMIVRGKMFAAAIRASRPDFVRLSIHESTGEKKLSISLVPQARGMLGFTPWHACIAVGVDGSFRTVHAEDVRESHDLVYKAGRPYFFRERSDLFNWAAGDESSGSGGVSVKFEHLYPCGLIIRPADVDDARVPPSIASLPMAKVRKLAHTQSPVILRGFADSLNEEQYVQAAERLGQILPWSFGVIQKVRDAGRTDKLGNNVTSNEAMPMHYDGMFKFADRTDASTGETTRVQIPPGFQFFTCPATAPKESGYTLFASSRLFFRYLPLHHPRWSLERLAKATWAMDNDGFWDAKVKNLPLVVRHPVTGLPCLRWHQPWDKNRTKFSTCAVSIEDVGAQESEELVRLVDRLLYDFRVCVRFEWEKGDMLVSDNSAMLHTRTGYASECQRELWRIHFD
;
A
#
# COMPACT_ATOMS: atom_id res chain seq x y z
N MET A 1 -28.15 -15.27 16.82
CA MET A 1 -28.94 -15.89 17.89
C MET A 1 -28.52 -15.18 19.18
N LEU A 2 -29.43 -14.38 19.73
CA LEU A 2 -29.23 -13.49 20.89
C LEU A 2 -29.30 -14.26 22.22
N ALA A 3 -28.65 -13.69 23.23
CA ALA A 3 -28.80 -13.88 24.69
C ALA A 3 -27.66 -14.61 25.43
N VAL A 4 -27.48 -14.15 26.68
CA VAL A 4 -26.53 -14.58 27.73
C VAL A 4 -25.12 -13.99 27.51
N PHE A 5 -24.65 -12.96 28.22
CA PHE A 5 -24.50 -12.86 29.67
C PHE A 5 -24.68 -11.43 30.19
N ASN A 6 -25.44 -11.32 31.28
CA ASN A 6 -25.51 -10.17 32.17
C ASN A 6 -25.34 -10.75 33.59
N ASP A 7 -24.26 -10.42 34.27
CA ASP A 7 -24.16 -10.26 35.73
C ASP A 7 -22.68 -10.23 36.14
N GLN A 8 -22.20 -9.05 36.53
CA GLN A 8 -21.80 -8.80 37.92
C GLN A 8 -21.37 -7.33 38.05
N LYS A 9 -22.17 -6.59 38.81
CA LYS A 9 -21.84 -5.27 39.35
C LYS A 9 -21.40 -5.41 40.81
N ASP A 10 -20.64 -4.40 41.20
CA ASP A 10 -20.34 -3.93 42.55
C ASP A 10 -19.20 -4.62 43.31
N THR A 11 -18.08 -3.92 43.42
CA THR A 11 -17.71 -3.26 44.69
C THR A 11 -16.50 -2.33 44.59
N PHE A 12 -16.67 -1.16 45.22
CA PHE A 12 -15.70 -0.21 45.80
C PHE A 12 -15.53 1.17 45.15
N ALA A 13 -16.17 2.13 45.83
CA ALA A 13 -15.96 3.56 45.77
C ALA A 13 -15.09 4.04 46.96
N ALA A 14 -14.56 5.25 46.78
CA ALA A 14 -14.02 6.19 47.75
C ALA A 14 -12.54 6.03 48.18
N LEU A 15 -11.72 7.00 47.77
CA LEU A 15 -11.17 8.03 48.67
C LEU A 15 -10.62 9.20 47.86
N GLN A 16 -11.09 10.40 48.19
CA GLN A 16 -10.73 11.69 47.65
C GLN A 16 -10.16 12.55 48.80
N ASP A 17 -9.26 13.45 48.45
CA ASP A 17 -8.70 14.58 49.21
C ASP A 17 -7.70 14.37 50.37
N ALA A 18 -6.46 14.80 50.10
CA ALA A 18 -5.74 15.74 50.96
C ALA A 18 -4.67 16.51 50.14
N SER A 19 -4.95 17.79 49.89
CA SER A 19 -4.05 18.82 49.37
C SER A 19 -3.13 19.38 50.47
N ASN A 20 -1.82 19.57 50.19
CA ASN A 20 -1.11 20.86 50.25
C ASN A 20 0.43 20.71 50.32
N GLY A 21 1.10 21.29 49.31
CA GLY A 21 2.18 22.29 49.44
C GLY A 21 3.55 21.89 49.98
N ILE A 22 4.60 22.10 49.16
CA ILE A 22 5.65 23.12 49.36
C ILE A 22 6.60 23.08 48.14
N TYR A 23 6.73 24.23 47.46
CA TYR A 23 7.71 24.53 46.40
C TYR A 23 9.06 24.95 46.99
N PRO A 24 10.14 24.89 46.19
CA PRO A 24 10.88 26.12 46.00
C PRO A 24 11.15 26.47 44.53
N VAL A 25 11.19 27.78 44.32
CA VAL A 25 11.43 28.54 43.09
C VAL A 25 12.92 28.57 42.77
N MET A 26 13.30 28.43 41.49
CA MET A 26 14.54 29.00 40.95
C MET A 26 14.32 29.63 39.56
N LYS A 27 14.95 30.80 39.40
CA LYS A 27 14.82 31.80 38.33
C LYS A 27 15.61 31.44 37.04
N PRO A 28 15.30 32.12 35.91
CA PRO A 28 15.77 31.73 34.57
C PRO A 28 17.17 32.29 34.23
N VAL A 29 17.87 31.62 33.33
CA VAL A 29 19.12 32.07 32.71
C VAL A 29 19.00 31.95 31.19
N ASP A 30 19.20 33.08 30.51
CA ASP A 30 19.38 33.22 29.06
C ASP A 30 20.68 32.56 28.58
N GLN A 31 20.69 31.98 27.38
CA GLN A 31 21.78 32.23 26.42
C GLN A 31 21.47 31.79 24.98
N LYS A 32 22.01 32.60 24.07
CA LYS A 32 21.98 32.61 22.61
C LYS A 32 22.83 31.51 21.96
N ASP A 33 22.51 31.25 20.70
CA ASP A 33 23.34 30.84 19.55
C ASP A 33 24.65 30.07 19.81
N ALA A 34 24.76 28.86 19.24
CA ALA A 34 25.98 28.44 18.52
C ALA A 34 25.78 27.18 17.67
N ILE A 35 26.19 27.33 16.42
CA ILE A 35 26.52 26.32 15.41
C ILE A 35 27.88 25.69 15.76
N THR A 36 28.08 24.38 15.57
CA THR A 36 29.42 23.76 15.38
C THR A 36 29.24 22.34 14.83
N GLN A 37 29.49 22.13 13.53
CA GLN A 37 30.74 21.69 12.90
C GLN A 37 31.16 20.24 13.22
N THR A 38 31.02 19.40 12.19
CA THR A 38 31.72 18.13 11.97
C THR A 38 33.22 18.36 11.82
N THR A 39 34.02 17.59 12.56
CA THR A 39 35.47 17.63 12.56
C THR A 39 36.04 16.60 11.58
N GLU A 40 36.75 17.08 10.57
CA GLU A 40 37.72 16.30 9.79
C GLU A 40 39.01 16.11 10.62
N ILE A 41 39.61 14.93 10.54
CA ILE A 41 40.95 14.67 11.08
C ILE A 41 41.88 14.44 9.89
N SER A 42 42.87 15.31 9.77
CA SER A 42 43.95 15.24 8.79
C SER A 42 45.30 14.97 9.45
N ASN A 43 46.10 14.19 8.72
CA ASN A 43 47.57 14.22 8.61
C ASN A 43 48.46 13.53 9.68
N PRO A 44 49.68 13.07 9.33
CA PRO A 44 50.57 13.66 8.31
C PRO A 44 51.31 12.73 7.32
N SER A 45 51.86 13.43 6.34
CA SER A 45 52.77 13.11 5.25
C SER A 45 54.18 12.67 5.67
N SER A 46 54.84 11.90 4.79
CA SER A 46 56.25 12.11 4.44
C SER A 46 56.55 11.51 3.06
N ASP A 47 57.12 12.33 2.19
CA ASP A 47 57.65 12.03 0.86
C ASP A 47 58.81 11.02 0.90
N GLU A 48 58.95 10.22 -0.16
CA GLU A 48 60.25 9.93 -0.77
C GLU A 48 60.06 9.42 -2.22
N GLN A 49 60.73 10.11 -3.16
CA GLN A 49 60.89 9.72 -4.56
C GLN A 49 62.02 8.68 -4.67
N SER A 50 61.91 7.67 -5.57
CA SER A 50 62.95 7.45 -6.60
C SER A 50 62.56 6.39 -7.67
N SER A 51 63.00 6.71 -8.88
CA SER A 51 63.48 5.89 -10.00
C SER A 51 62.61 4.86 -10.75
N ALA A 52 62.68 5.04 -12.08
CA ALA A 52 62.21 4.18 -13.13
C ALA A 52 63.10 2.95 -13.36
N GLU A 53 62.52 1.88 -13.92
CA GLU A 53 63.22 1.00 -14.85
C GLU A 53 62.22 0.34 -15.83
N GLN A 54 62.55 0.47 -17.12
CA GLN A 54 61.91 -0.22 -18.25
C GLN A 54 62.47 -1.63 -18.37
N LEU A 55 61.63 -2.60 -18.76
CA LEU A 55 62.09 -3.78 -19.50
C LEU A 55 61.03 -4.22 -20.51
N GLN A 56 61.46 -4.28 -21.77
CA GLN A 56 60.72 -4.70 -22.96
C GLN A 56 60.63 -6.24 -23.04
N GLY A 57 59.56 -6.73 -23.65
CA GLY A 57 59.43 -8.12 -24.13
C GLY A 57 58.12 -8.33 -24.90
N ALA A 58 58.18 -8.24 -26.23
CA ALA A 58 57.10 -8.57 -27.18
C ALA A 58 57.13 -10.08 -27.55
N PRO A 59 56.34 -10.58 -28.52
CA PRO A 59 54.87 -10.61 -28.64
C PRO A 59 54.36 -12.05 -28.89
N SER A 60 53.04 -12.30 -28.82
CA SER A 60 52.46 -13.44 -29.55
C SER A 60 51.05 -13.15 -30.06
N THR A 61 50.93 -13.38 -31.36
CA THR A 61 49.77 -13.27 -32.27
C THR A 61 48.72 -14.33 -32.02
N ILE A 62 47.44 -13.94 -32.03
CA ILE A 62 46.34 -14.86 -32.40
C ILE A 62 45.41 -14.15 -33.39
N ASN A 63 45.23 -14.82 -34.53
CA ASN A 63 44.40 -14.47 -35.67
C ASN A 63 42.91 -14.36 -35.32
N GLY A 64 42.23 -13.48 -36.06
CA GLY A 64 40.81 -13.28 -35.98
C GLY A 64 39.98 -14.45 -36.51
N SER A 65 38.80 -14.61 -35.92
CA SER A 65 37.60 -15.08 -36.60
C SER A 65 36.50 -14.07 -36.30
N HIS A 66 35.91 -13.50 -37.34
CA HIS A 66 34.76 -12.63 -37.25
C HIS A 66 33.56 -13.42 -36.74
N SER A 67 33.08 -13.11 -35.54
CA SER A 67 31.68 -13.35 -35.16
C SER A 67 30.98 -12.00 -35.13
N GLU A 68 30.10 -11.77 -36.10
CA GLU A 68 29.21 -10.61 -36.15
C GLU A 68 28.48 -10.46 -34.80
N SER A 69 28.67 -9.31 -34.16
CA SER A 69 27.91 -8.88 -33.00
C SER A 69 26.46 -8.63 -33.45
N LYS A 70 25.56 -9.54 -33.09
CA LYS A 70 24.12 -9.31 -33.22
C LYS A 70 23.69 -8.18 -32.29
N ASP A 71 23.01 -7.21 -32.88
CA ASP A 71 22.40 -6.06 -32.25
C ASP A 71 21.27 -6.52 -31.30
N PRO A 72 21.15 -6.02 -30.04
CA PRO A 72 20.17 -6.51 -29.06
C PRO A 72 18.70 -6.23 -29.43
N SER A 73 18.46 -5.53 -30.52
CA SER A 73 17.14 -5.15 -31.04
C SER A 73 16.40 -6.32 -31.73
N THR A 74 17.05 -7.46 -32.00
CA THR A 74 16.45 -8.61 -32.71
C THR A 74 15.88 -9.72 -31.82
N GLU A 75 16.02 -9.67 -30.49
CA GLU A 75 15.50 -10.74 -29.61
C GLU A 75 14.00 -10.61 -29.28
N GLU A 76 13.44 -9.39 -29.25
CA GLU A 76 12.01 -9.18 -28.94
C GLU A 76 11.04 -9.67 -30.04
N GLU A 77 11.52 -9.89 -31.27
CA GLU A 77 10.71 -10.41 -32.39
C GLU A 77 10.55 -11.95 -32.38
N SER A 78 11.34 -12.67 -31.57
CA SER A 78 11.37 -14.15 -31.55
C SER A 78 10.44 -14.82 -30.53
N LEU A 79 9.83 -14.06 -29.61
CA LEU A 79 8.97 -14.61 -28.55
C LEU A 79 7.56 -14.91 -29.08
N SER A 80 7.03 -16.07 -28.70
CA SER A 80 5.63 -16.42 -28.93
C SER A 80 4.66 -15.45 -28.24
N SER A 81 3.39 -15.45 -28.65
CA SER A 81 2.35 -14.61 -28.02
C SER A 81 2.21 -14.90 -26.51
N ASP A 82 2.31 -16.18 -26.13
CA ASP A 82 2.20 -16.59 -24.73
C ASP A 82 3.41 -16.14 -23.91
N GLU A 83 4.62 -16.19 -24.49
CA GLU A 83 5.82 -15.66 -23.84
C GLU A 83 5.77 -14.14 -23.68
N LYS A 84 5.26 -13.40 -24.68
CA LYS A 84 5.05 -11.94 -24.56
C LYS A 84 4.07 -11.59 -23.43
N THR A 85 3.01 -12.38 -23.30
CA THR A 85 2.04 -12.25 -22.20
C THR A 85 2.68 -12.60 -20.86
N ALA A 86 3.45 -13.69 -20.79
CA ALA A 86 4.20 -14.09 -19.60
C ALA A 86 5.19 -13.02 -19.13
N VAL A 87 5.94 -12.42 -20.06
CA VAL A 87 6.84 -11.29 -19.76
C VAL A 87 6.05 -10.09 -19.22
N SER A 88 4.88 -9.80 -19.77
CA SER A 88 4.03 -8.69 -19.28
C SER A 88 3.52 -8.94 -17.87
N ILE A 89 3.10 -10.16 -17.55
CA ILE A 89 2.72 -10.60 -16.20
C ILE A 89 3.89 -10.46 -15.24
N LEU A 90 5.07 -10.97 -15.61
CA LEU A 90 6.24 -10.94 -14.75
C LEU A 90 6.77 -9.53 -14.52
N LYS A 91 6.61 -8.60 -15.48
CA LYS A 91 6.87 -7.17 -15.27
C LYS A 91 5.96 -6.55 -14.20
N VAL A 92 4.70 -6.99 -14.10
CA VAL A 92 3.81 -6.57 -13.00
C VAL A 92 4.35 -7.10 -11.68
N VAL A 93 4.67 -8.39 -11.61
CA VAL A 93 5.23 -9.06 -10.42
C VAL A 93 6.55 -8.40 -9.97
N GLU A 94 7.46 -8.15 -10.90
CA GLU A 94 8.72 -7.44 -10.69
C GLU A 94 8.51 -6.04 -10.11
N SER A 95 7.48 -5.31 -10.53
CA SER A 95 7.19 -3.97 -10.01
C SER A 95 6.83 -3.94 -8.52
N TYR A 96 6.50 -5.10 -7.93
CA TYR A 96 6.28 -5.29 -6.48
C TYR A 96 7.56 -5.74 -5.75
N GLY A 97 8.62 -6.03 -6.50
CA GLY A 97 9.88 -6.55 -5.98
C GLY A 97 10.81 -5.47 -5.43
N VAL A 98 11.47 -5.76 -4.31
CA VAL A 98 12.41 -4.82 -3.68
C VAL A 98 13.66 -4.56 -4.53
N ASN A 99 14.16 -5.60 -5.23
CA ASN A 99 15.34 -5.46 -6.09
C ASN A 99 15.07 -4.45 -7.22
N TYR A 100 13.88 -4.52 -7.83
CA TYR A 100 13.44 -3.57 -8.84
C TYR A 100 13.42 -2.13 -8.29
N GLU A 101 12.99 -1.95 -7.05
CA GLU A 101 13.00 -0.64 -6.40
C GLU A 101 14.39 -0.17 -5.93
N GLN A 102 15.40 -1.04 -5.82
CA GLN A 102 16.75 -0.67 -5.39
C GLN A 102 17.68 -0.33 -6.55
N SER A 103 17.70 -1.14 -7.61
CA SER A 103 18.65 -1.01 -8.70
C SER A 103 18.01 -0.66 -10.04
N GLY A 104 16.68 -0.85 -10.18
CA GLY A 104 15.99 -0.78 -11.47
C GLY A 104 16.45 -1.81 -12.49
N GLU A 105 17.36 -2.69 -12.11
CA GLU A 105 17.78 -3.81 -12.93
C GLU A 105 16.64 -4.82 -13.01
N LYS A 106 16.48 -5.43 -14.18
CA LYS A 106 15.53 -6.50 -14.37
C LYS A 106 15.81 -7.62 -13.36
N TRP A 107 14.74 -8.17 -12.83
CA TRP A 107 14.74 -9.38 -12.02
C TRP A 107 15.50 -10.46 -12.77
N LYS A 108 16.65 -10.89 -12.22
CA LYS A 108 17.48 -11.95 -12.84
C LYS A 108 16.72 -13.25 -13.02
N GLY A 109 15.70 -13.50 -12.20
CA GLY A 109 14.77 -14.62 -12.33
C GLY A 109 13.71 -14.47 -13.41
N LEU A 110 13.62 -13.34 -14.12
CA LEU A 110 12.64 -13.17 -15.19
C LEU A 110 12.75 -14.31 -16.22
N SER A 111 13.95 -14.62 -16.69
CA SER A 111 14.19 -15.71 -17.64
C SER A 111 13.88 -17.09 -17.06
N SER A 112 14.06 -17.30 -15.74
CA SER A 112 13.79 -18.59 -15.11
C SER A 112 12.30 -18.86 -14.91
N PHE A 113 11.48 -17.82 -14.73
CA PHE A 113 10.04 -17.96 -14.52
C PHE A 113 9.20 -17.81 -15.79
N VAL A 114 9.71 -17.21 -16.88
CA VAL A 114 8.97 -17.10 -18.16
C VAL A 114 8.41 -18.45 -18.61
N PRO A 115 9.17 -19.56 -18.66
CA PRO A 115 8.61 -20.85 -19.10
C PRO A 115 7.45 -21.35 -18.21
N THR A 116 7.56 -21.15 -16.89
CA THR A 116 6.53 -21.56 -15.93
C THR A 116 5.24 -20.76 -16.09
N VAL A 117 5.36 -19.45 -16.32
CA VAL A 117 4.21 -18.57 -16.54
C VAL A 117 3.62 -18.80 -17.94
N ALA A 118 4.44 -18.94 -18.97
CA ALA A 118 3.98 -19.22 -20.34
C ALA A 118 3.18 -20.53 -20.41
N ALA A 119 3.60 -21.57 -19.69
CA ALA A 119 2.86 -22.83 -19.61
C ALA A 119 1.48 -22.68 -18.94
N GLN A 120 1.30 -21.75 -17.99
CA GLN A 120 0.00 -21.43 -17.39
C GLN A 120 -0.85 -20.56 -18.33
N VAL A 121 -0.22 -19.60 -19.02
CA VAL A 121 -0.86 -18.76 -20.04
C VAL A 121 -1.44 -19.63 -21.15
N GLN A 122 -0.69 -20.61 -21.65
CA GLN A 122 -1.12 -21.58 -22.67
C GLN A 122 -2.37 -22.35 -22.26
N LYS A 123 -2.56 -22.62 -20.96
CA LYS A 123 -3.73 -23.31 -20.41
C LYS A 123 -4.90 -22.36 -20.13
N HIS A 124 -4.71 -21.06 -20.30
CA HIS A 124 -5.68 -20.03 -19.94
C HIS A 124 -6.10 -20.08 -18.45
N GLU A 125 -5.15 -20.44 -17.57
CA GLU A 125 -5.36 -20.54 -16.13
C GLU A 125 -4.86 -19.29 -15.40
N ALA A 126 -5.46 -18.97 -14.26
CA ALA A 126 -4.92 -17.95 -13.36
C ALA A 126 -3.47 -18.29 -12.97
N ILE A 127 -2.60 -17.28 -12.98
CA ILE A 127 -1.20 -17.48 -12.63
C ILE A 127 -1.07 -17.76 -11.14
N ARG A 128 -0.52 -18.93 -10.80
CA ARG A 128 -0.39 -19.37 -9.42
C ARG A 128 0.95 -18.96 -8.84
N MET A 129 0.90 -18.14 -7.79
CA MET A 129 2.06 -17.71 -7.01
C MET A 129 2.01 -18.33 -5.62
N ILE A 130 3.17 -18.66 -5.05
CA ILE A 130 3.28 -19.17 -3.68
C ILE A 130 4.16 -18.28 -2.82
N LEU A 131 3.66 -17.91 -1.64
CA LEU A 131 4.34 -17.09 -0.65
C LEU A 131 4.41 -17.82 0.70
N PRO A 132 5.58 -18.33 1.10
CA PRO A 132 5.83 -18.75 2.47
C PRO A 132 5.90 -17.55 3.39
N ALA A 133 4.90 -17.37 4.24
CA ALA A 133 4.75 -16.17 5.07
C ALA A 133 3.62 -16.36 6.11
N PHE A 134 3.47 -15.35 6.98
CA PHE A 134 2.42 -15.28 8.00
C PHE A 134 2.40 -16.51 8.94
N PRO A 135 3.48 -16.73 9.71
CA PRO A 135 3.55 -17.84 10.66
C PRO A 135 2.64 -17.61 11.87
N PHE A 136 2.91 -16.53 12.58
CA PHE A 136 2.30 -16.06 13.84
C PHE A 136 2.97 -14.74 14.22
N LYS A 137 2.31 -13.91 15.04
CA LYS A 137 2.92 -12.70 15.62
C LYS A 137 4.10 -13.06 16.51
N SER A 138 5.11 -12.19 16.52
CA SER A 138 6.25 -12.26 17.43
C SER A 138 5.81 -12.54 18.87
N PRO A 139 6.51 -13.43 19.61
CA PRO A 139 6.24 -13.64 21.03
C PRO A 139 6.57 -12.40 21.89
N ASN A 140 7.24 -11.38 21.34
CA ASN A 140 7.50 -10.12 22.02
C ASN A 140 6.36 -9.11 21.78
N SER A 141 5.23 -9.31 22.46
CA SER A 141 4.10 -8.36 22.50
C SER A 141 4.35 -7.14 23.42
N ARG A 142 5.48 -7.12 24.13
CA ARG A 142 5.88 -6.00 24.97
C ARG A 142 6.49 -4.87 24.14
N ASP A 143 7.42 -5.19 23.25
CA ASP A 143 8.19 -4.16 22.55
C ASP A 143 7.93 -4.13 21.05
N LYS A 144 7.61 -5.27 20.42
CA LYS A 144 7.57 -5.38 18.96
C LYS A 144 6.17 -5.25 18.36
N VAL A 145 5.23 -6.04 18.85
CA VAL A 145 3.89 -6.20 18.26
C VAL A 145 2.79 -5.84 19.26
N LEU A 146 1.56 -5.71 18.79
CA LEU A 146 0.41 -5.29 19.61
C LEU A 146 -0.30 -6.44 20.33
N GLY A 147 -0.05 -7.68 19.90
CA GLY A 147 -0.72 -8.88 20.40
C GLY A 147 -0.37 -10.10 19.55
N VAL A 148 -1.12 -11.19 19.76
CA VAL A 148 -0.88 -12.47 19.08
C VAL A 148 -1.67 -12.67 17.79
N LEU A 149 -2.66 -11.81 17.53
CA LEU A 149 -3.55 -11.89 16.37
C LEU A 149 -3.17 -10.87 15.29
N PRO A 150 -3.59 -11.08 14.03
CA PRO A 150 -3.41 -10.12 12.94
C PRO A 150 -3.94 -8.72 13.29
N ASP A 151 -3.20 -7.70 12.90
CA ASP A 151 -3.52 -6.29 13.08
C ASP A 151 -3.51 -5.55 11.72
N LEU A 152 -3.43 -4.21 11.71
CA LEU A 152 -3.42 -3.45 10.46
C LEU A 152 -2.28 -3.89 9.52
N GLY A 153 -1.16 -4.39 10.04
CA GLY A 153 -0.04 -4.82 9.21
C GLY A 153 -0.40 -5.98 8.30
N GLU A 154 -1.09 -6.99 8.83
CA GLU A 154 -1.58 -8.12 8.04
C GLU A 154 -2.66 -7.68 7.06
N GLU A 155 -3.58 -6.79 7.46
CA GLU A 155 -4.61 -6.26 6.56
C GLU A 155 -3.99 -5.59 5.33
N LEU A 156 -3.05 -4.67 5.53
CA LEU A 156 -2.34 -3.98 4.45
C LEU A 156 -1.58 -4.96 3.55
N ALA A 157 -0.94 -5.97 4.15
CA ALA A 157 -0.20 -6.96 3.40
C ALA A 157 -1.08 -7.82 2.50
N LEU A 158 -2.24 -8.26 3.00
CA LEU A 158 -3.19 -9.02 2.19
C LEU A 158 -3.79 -8.16 1.07
N CYS A 159 -4.17 -6.91 1.37
CA CYS A 159 -4.65 -5.97 0.36
C CYS A 159 -3.60 -5.70 -0.72
N HIS A 160 -2.32 -5.55 -0.34
CA HIS A 160 -1.22 -5.33 -1.26
C HIS A 160 -1.00 -6.53 -2.19
N LEU A 161 -1.01 -7.75 -1.66
CA LEU A 161 -0.89 -8.99 -2.44
C LEU A 161 -2.12 -9.21 -3.35
N ASN A 162 -3.32 -8.87 -2.90
CA ASN A 162 -4.51 -8.93 -3.75
C ASN A 162 -4.41 -7.92 -4.90
N GLY A 163 -3.94 -6.70 -4.60
CA GLY A 163 -3.67 -5.68 -5.62
C GLY A 163 -2.64 -6.10 -6.67
N LEU A 164 -1.66 -6.94 -6.31
CA LEU A 164 -0.74 -7.56 -7.27
C LEU A 164 -1.52 -8.45 -8.27
N CYS A 165 -2.35 -9.36 -7.77
CA CYS A 165 -3.16 -10.23 -8.62
C CYS A 165 -4.11 -9.45 -9.53
N GLU A 166 -4.74 -8.41 -8.99
CA GLU A 166 -5.63 -7.53 -9.74
C GLU A 166 -4.89 -6.73 -10.81
N ASN A 167 -3.68 -6.27 -10.53
CA ASN A 167 -2.83 -5.66 -11.55
C ASN A 167 -2.42 -6.65 -12.65
N ILE A 168 -2.25 -7.94 -12.34
CA ILE A 168 -2.02 -8.99 -13.34
C ILE A 168 -3.28 -9.19 -14.19
N ALA A 169 -4.47 -9.20 -13.58
CA ALA A 169 -5.74 -9.34 -14.29
C ALA A 169 -5.96 -8.25 -15.37
N ARG A 170 -5.36 -7.08 -15.19
CA ARG A 170 -5.39 -5.97 -16.17
C ARG A 170 -4.57 -6.23 -17.43
N VAL A 171 -3.58 -7.12 -17.38
CA VAL A 171 -2.75 -7.48 -18.55
C VAL A 171 -3.01 -8.91 -19.03
N TYR A 172 -3.69 -9.73 -18.24
CA TYR A 172 -4.01 -11.13 -18.52
C TYR A 172 -5.35 -11.49 -17.87
N SER A 173 -6.40 -11.73 -18.67
CA SER A 173 -7.78 -11.79 -18.17
C SER A 173 -8.07 -12.86 -17.11
N PRO A 174 -7.45 -14.06 -17.11
CA PRO A 174 -7.62 -15.01 -16.00
C PRO A 174 -7.03 -14.55 -14.67
N GLY A 175 -6.18 -13.51 -14.69
CA GLY A 175 -5.58 -12.95 -13.49
C GLY A 175 -4.57 -13.87 -12.82
N ALA A 176 -4.51 -13.80 -11.49
CA ALA A 176 -3.57 -14.56 -10.68
C ALA A 176 -4.09 -14.80 -9.27
N ASP A 177 -3.50 -15.78 -8.59
CA ASP A 177 -3.75 -16.06 -7.17
C ASP A 177 -2.43 -16.13 -6.40
N VAL A 178 -2.40 -15.52 -5.21
CA VAL A 178 -1.31 -15.69 -4.24
C VAL A 178 -1.75 -16.73 -3.21
N HIS A 179 -1.05 -17.86 -3.21
CA HIS A 179 -1.21 -18.90 -2.20
C HIS A 179 -0.23 -18.67 -1.04
N ILE A 180 -0.76 -18.25 0.10
CA ILE A 180 -0.01 -18.08 1.34
C ILE A 180 0.19 -19.46 1.97
N SER A 181 1.43 -19.91 2.02
CA SER A 181 1.83 -21.14 2.70
C SER A 181 2.37 -20.77 4.08
N SER A 182 1.55 -20.93 5.13
CA SER A 182 1.97 -20.54 6.48
C SER A 182 3.10 -21.43 6.97
N ASP A 183 4.22 -20.80 7.34
CA ASP A 183 5.38 -21.41 7.98
C ASP A 183 5.26 -21.45 9.52
N GLY A 184 4.05 -21.22 10.05
CA GLY A 184 3.78 -21.22 11.50
C GLY A 184 4.12 -22.56 12.15
N LEU A 185 3.48 -23.66 11.70
CA LEU A 185 3.80 -25.01 12.19
C LEU A 185 5.24 -25.43 11.91
N VAL A 186 5.88 -24.83 10.92
CA VAL A 186 7.25 -25.17 10.55
C VAL A 186 8.21 -24.71 11.64
N TYR A 187 7.96 -23.54 12.25
CA TYR A 187 8.87 -22.88 13.19
C TYR A 187 8.36 -22.75 14.64
N SER A 188 7.09 -23.04 14.91
CA SER A 188 6.45 -22.80 16.22
C SER A 188 7.23 -23.38 17.40
N ASP A 189 7.74 -24.61 17.25
CA ASP A 189 8.54 -25.30 18.26
C ASP A 189 9.93 -24.69 18.48
N ILE A 190 10.57 -24.25 17.40
CA ILE A 190 11.87 -23.57 17.43
C ILE A 190 11.74 -22.21 18.15
N LEU A 191 10.62 -21.52 17.97
CA LEU A 191 10.34 -20.19 18.52
C LEU A 191 9.51 -20.21 19.81
N ARG A 192 9.19 -21.41 20.32
CA ARG A 192 8.39 -21.62 21.54
C ARG A 192 7.04 -20.89 21.52
N VAL A 193 6.42 -20.84 20.35
CA VAL A 193 5.05 -20.35 20.19
C VAL A 193 4.10 -21.54 20.25
N PRO A 194 3.07 -21.53 21.13
CA PRO A 194 2.12 -22.62 21.19
C PRO A 194 1.42 -22.86 19.85
N ASP A 195 1.23 -24.12 19.47
CA ASP A 195 0.53 -24.48 18.22
C ASP A 195 -0.91 -23.90 18.19
N GLU A 196 -1.52 -23.71 19.35
CA GLU A 196 -2.81 -23.02 19.53
C GLU A 196 -2.77 -21.56 19.07
N THR A 197 -1.73 -20.81 19.44
CA THR A 197 -1.54 -19.44 18.99
C THR A 197 -1.36 -19.37 17.46
N VAL A 198 -0.65 -20.36 16.88
CA VAL A 198 -0.49 -20.47 15.43
C VAL A 198 -1.83 -20.71 14.73
N TRP A 199 -2.67 -21.59 15.30
CA TRP A 199 -4.02 -21.84 14.79
C TRP A 199 -4.87 -20.57 14.81
N GLU A 200 -4.93 -19.90 15.96
CA GLU A 200 -5.76 -18.70 16.15
C GLU A 200 -5.35 -17.56 15.24
N TYR A 201 -4.04 -17.32 15.10
CA TYR A 201 -3.51 -16.34 14.15
C TYR A 201 -3.89 -16.69 12.71
N GLY A 202 -3.73 -17.96 12.30
CA GLY A 202 -4.05 -18.42 10.96
C GLY A 202 -5.54 -18.32 10.61
N GLU A 203 -6.43 -18.63 11.56
CA GLU A 203 -7.87 -18.49 11.38
C GLU A 203 -8.31 -17.04 11.35
N ALA A 204 -7.75 -16.19 12.22
CA ALA A 204 -8.01 -14.76 12.17
C ALA A 204 -7.55 -14.14 10.85
N LEU A 205 -6.43 -14.59 10.28
CA LEU A 205 -5.91 -14.12 8.99
C LEU A 205 -6.82 -14.54 7.82
N ARG A 206 -7.31 -15.78 7.83
CA ARG A 206 -8.29 -16.28 6.86
C ARG A 206 -9.59 -15.49 6.94
N LYS A 207 -10.10 -15.27 8.15
CA LYS A 207 -11.28 -14.43 8.37
C LYS A 207 -11.08 -13.01 7.87
N LEU A 208 -9.90 -12.41 8.12
CA LEU A 208 -9.56 -11.08 7.63
C LEU A 208 -9.62 -11.00 6.09
N ALA A 209 -9.10 -12.00 5.38
CA ALA A 209 -9.17 -12.05 3.92
C ALA A 209 -10.63 -12.10 3.42
N VAL A 210 -11.49 -12.89 4.06
CA VAL A 210 -12.92 -12.99 3.75
C VAL A 210 -13.65 -11.69 4.05
N ASP A 211 -13.46 -11.12 5.24
CA ASP A 211 -14.11 -9.87 5.67
C ASP A 211 -13.74 -8.69 4.77
N LYS A 212 -12.56 -8.73 4.14
CA LYS A 212 -12.06 -7.73 3.19
C LYS A 212 -12.38 -8.04 1.73
N GLY A 213 -13.03 -9.17 1.44
CA GLY A 213 -13.37 -9.57 0.07
C GLY A 213 -12.14 -9.84 -0.81
N LEU A 214 -11.03 -10.32 -0.23
CA LEU A 214 -9.77 -10.52 -0.95
C LEU A 214 -9.79 -11.86 -1.70
N GLN A 215 -10.39 -11.87 -2.88
CA GLN A 215 -10.70 -13.08 -3.63
C GLN A 215 -9.46 -13.81 -4.16
N HIS A 216 -8.35 -13.10 -4.36
CA HIS A 216 -7.10 -13.66 -4.94
C HIS A 216 -6.11 -14.18 -3.90
N ILE A 217 -6.48 -14.15 -2.61
CA ILE A 217 -5.66 -14.67 -1.53
C ILE A 217 -6.15 -16.06 -1.17
N LYS A 218 -5.30 -17.06 -1.45
CA LYS A 218 -5.54 -18.46 -1.09
C LYS A 218 -4.59 -18.85 0.03
N PHE A 219 -4.92 -19.92 0.75
CA PHE A 219 -4.07 -20.42 1.82
C PHE A 219 -3.77 -21.90 1.60
N ILE A 220 -2.52 -22.29 1.85
CA ILE A 220 -2.07 -23.67 1.85
C ILE A 220 -1.55 -23.97 3.26
N ARG A 221 -2.05 -25.04 3.87
CA ARG A 221 -1.58 -25.55 5.15
C ARG A 221 -0.51 -26.62 4.95
N LEU A 222 0.32 -26.82 5.99
CA LEU A 222 1.43 -27.79 5.93
C LEU A 222 0.94 -29.22 5.58
N PHE A 223 -0.22 -29.65 6.09
CA PHE A 223 -0.73 -30.98 5.78
C PHE A 223 -1.04 -31.16 4.28
N GLU A 224 -1.45 -30.10 3.57
CA GLU A 224 -1.72 -30.16 2.13
C GLU A 224 -0.42 -30.31 1.33
N LEU A 225 0.67 -29.69 1.78
CA LEU A 225 2.01 -29.87 1.20
C LEU A 225 2.61 -31.25 1.46
N LEU A 226 2.06 -31.96 2.45
CA LEU A 226 2.40 -33.33 2.80
C LEU A 226 1.39 -34.33 2.21
N ASP A 227 0.52 -33.89 1.29
CA ASP A 227 -0.45 -34.73 0.58
C ASP A 227 -1.50 -35.42 1.49
N HIS A 228 -1.78 -34.85 2.66
CA HIS A 228 -2.86 -35.31 3.53
C HIS A 228 -4.20 -34.68 3.13
N THR A 229 -5.26 -35.49 3.13
CA THR A 229 -6.62 -35.00 2.92
C THR A 229 -7.12 -34.26 4.15
N TRP A 230 -7.60 -33.02 3.99
CA TRP A 230 -8.37 -32.36 5.05
C TRP A 230 -9.68 -33.11 5.28
N THR A 231 -9.92 -33.53 6.51
CA THR A 231 -11.22 -34.04 6.94
C THR A 231 -12.03 -32.88 7.51
N PRO A 232 -13.11 -32.42 6.83
CA PRO A 232 -13.94 -31.35 7.36
C PRO A 232 -14.53 -31.81 8.69
N THR A 233 -14.15 -31.15 9.78
CA THR A 233 -14.81 -31.38 11.07
C THR A 233 -16.08 -30.52 11.14
N THR A 234 -17.04 -30.95 11.94
CA THR A 234 -18.38 -30.33 12.00
C THR A 234 -18.42 -28.99 12.75
N THR A 235 -17.38 -28.65 13.54
CA THR A 235 -17.31 -27.38 14.29
C THR A 235 -15.89 -26.78 14.31
N PRO A 236 -15.75 -25.45 14.55
CA PRO A 236 -14.45 -24.80 14.72
C PRO A 236 -13.58 -25.42 15.84
N GLU A 237 -14.21 -25.84 16.94
CA GLU A 237 -13.53 -26.44 18.09
C GLU A 237 -12.96 -27.82 17.74
N ALA A 238 -13.72 -28.62 17.00
CA ALA A 238 -13.25 -29.90 16.47
C ALA A 238 -12.09 -29.71 15.49
N SER A 239 -12.15 -28.67 14.64
CA SER A 239 -11.06 -28.33 13.71
C SER A 239 -9.79 -27.96 14.45
N LYS A 240 -9.92 -27.14 15.51
CA LYS A 240 -8.81 -26.74 16.39
C LYS A 240 -8.21 -27.95 17.09
N SER A 241 -9.04 -28.80 17.71
CA SER A 241 -8.58 -30.01 18.40
C SER A 241 -7.85 -30.98 17.45
N TYR A 242 -8.39 -31.19 16.25
CA TYR A 242 -7.76 -31.99 15.21
C TYR A 242 -6.39 -31.42 14.84
N TYR A 243 -6.31 -30.13 14.54
CA TYR A 243 -5.06 -29.46 14.21
C TYR A 243 -4.00 -29.61 15.31
N LEU A 244 -4.37 -29.35 16.57
CA LEU A 244 -3.45 -29.42 17.71
C LEU A 244 -2.92 -30.84 17.93
N THR A 245 -3.79 -31.84 17.78
CA THR A 245 -3.42 -33.25 17.92
C THR A 245 -2.40 -33.68 16.86
N HIS A 246 -2.53 -33.17 15.63
CA HIS A 246 -1.71 -33.60 14.49
C HIS A 246 -0.48 -32.72 14.24
N ALA A 247 -0.40 -31.50 14.79
CA ALA A 247 0.70 -30.56 14.57
C ALA A 247 2.11 -31.16 14.80
N PRO A 248 2.39 -31.89 15.90
CA PRO A 248 3.69 -32.52 16.10
C PRO A 248 4.02 -33.61 15.06
N CYS A 249 3.02 -34.38 14.63
CA CYS A 249 3.17 -35.43 13.64
C CYS A 249 3.53 -34.85 12.27
N LEU A 250 2.86 -33.77 11.86
CA LEU A 250 3.12 -33.06 10.60
C LEU A 250 4.54 -32.47 10.58
N ARG A 251 5.01 -31.88 11.69
CA ARG A 251 6.40 -31.40 11.82
C ARG A 251 7.41 -32.54 11.63
N ARG A 252 7.18 -33.67 12.31
CA ARG A 252 8.07 -34.83 12.21
C ARG A 252 8.08 -35.42 10.80
N GLU A 253 6.94 -35.47 10.13
CA GLU A 253 6.86 -35.95 8.75
C GLU A 253 7.59 -35.02 7.77
N LEU A 254 7.41 -33.71 7.89
CA LEU A 254 8.16 -32.72 7.09
C LEU A 254 9.66 -32.97 7.19
N MET A 255 10.17 -33.18 8.41
CA MET A 255 11.58 -33.52 8.63
C MET A 255 11.92 -34.86 7.99
N TYR A 256 11.14 -35.90 8.21
CA TYR A 256 11.40 -37.23 7.66
C TYR A 256 11.46 -37.26 6.13
N ARG A 257 10.53 -36.57 5.44
CA ARG A 257 10.41 -36.58 3.98
C ARG A 257 11.38 -35.65 3.26
N PHE A 258 11.71 -34.51 3.86
CA PHE A 258 12.39 -33.42 3.17
C PHE A 258 13.72 -32.97 3.82
N GLU A 259 14.18 -33.66 4.86
CA GLU A 259 15.52 -33.45 5.41
C GLU A 259 16.60 -33.87 4.40
N ASP A 260 17.47 -32.92 4.10
CA ASP A 260 18.74 -33.17 3.40
C ASP A 260 19.84 -33.34 4.45
N ARG A 261 20.20 -34.59 4.76
CA ARG A 261 21.23 -34.91 5.76
C ARG A 261 22.63 -34.41 5.38
N SER A 262 22.87 -34.11 4.11
CA SER A 262 24.13 -33.54 3.65
C SER A 262 24.21 -32.02 3.82
N PHE A 263 23.09 -31.37 4.14
CA PHE A 263 23.04 -29.92 4.26
C PHE A 263 23.67 -29.42 5.54
N ASP A 264 24.81 -28.73 5.41
CA ASP A 264 25.39 -27.95 6.48
C ASP A 264 24.98 -26.47 6.37
N ALA A 265 24.09 -26.04 7.26
CA ALA A 265 23.67 -24.64 7.35
C ALA A 265 24.85 -23.69 7.62
N THR A 266 25.86 -24.12 8.38
CA THR A 266 27.03 -23.27 8.69
C THR A 266 27.88 -23.03 7.45
N HIS A 267 28.08 -24.05 6.63
CA HIS A 267 28.75 -23.91 5.34
C HIS A 267 27.91 -23.04 4.39
N ALA A 268 26.62 -23.34 4.23
CA ALA A 268 25.74 -22.61 3.31
C ALA A 268 25.61 -21.11 3.64
N ILE A 269 25.56 -20.74 4.93
CA ILE A 269 25.55 -19.33 5.35
C ILE A 269 26.80 -18.58 4.85
N LYS A 270 27.94 -19.26 4.67
CA LYS A 270 29.18 -18.65 4.20
C LYS A 270 29.28 -18.60 2.67
N THR A 271 28.68 -19.57 1.98
CA THR A 271 28.91 -19.78 0.54
C THR A 271 27.73 -19.41 -0.35
N ASP A 272 26.50 -19.41 0.17
CA ASP A 272 25.29 -19.05 -0.57
C ASP A 272 24.75 -17.68 -0.12
N ASN A 273 24.70 -16.73 -1.05
CA ASN A 273 24.34 -15.35 -0.74
C ASN A 273 22.89 -15.23 -0.21
N ASP A 274 21.93 -15.95 -0.79
CA ASP A 274 20.53 -15.94 -0.35
C ASP A 274 20.36 -16.50 1.06
N THR A 275 21.08 -17.58 1.39
CA THR A 275 21.10 -18.18 2.73
C THR A 275 21.75 -17.23 3.73
N CYS A 276 22.85 -16.56 3.36
CA CYS A 276 23.51 -15.56 4.19
C CYS A 276 22.57 -14.38 4.50
N LEU A 277 21.92 -13.81 3.49
CA LEU A 277 20.95 -12.71 3.65
C LEU A 277 19.78 -13.13 4.55
N THR A 278 19.23 -14.33 4.33
CA THR A 278 18.15 -14.89 5.17
C THR A 278 18.60 -15.05 6.63
N TYR A 279 19.80 -15.61 6.86
CA TYR A 279 20.36 -15.77 8.20
C TYR A 279 20.59 -14.44 8.91
N ARG A 280 21.14 -13.44 8.22
CA ARG A 280 21.32 -12.07 8.76
C ARG A 280 19.97 -11.46 9.16
N GLY A 281 18.95 -11.66 8.33
CA GLY A 281 17.57 -11.31 8.65
C GLY A 281 17.08 -11.97 9.94
N TYR A 282 17.22 -13.29 10.06
CA TYR A 282 16.83 -14.03 11.27
C TYR A 282 17.53 -13.51 12.53
N ILE A 283 18.85 -13.31 12.49
CA ILE A 283 19.59 -12.77 13.65
C ILE A 283 19.02 -11.42 14.10
N LYS A 284 18.72 -10.53 13.15
CA LYS A 284 18.18 -9.19 13.44
C LYS A 284 16.85 -9.27 14.18
N PHE A 285 15.91 -10.12 13.73
CA PHE A 285 14.59 -10.21 14.34
C PHE A 285 14.58 -11.03 15.64
N LEU A 286 15.26 -12.18 15.66
CA LEU A 286 15.33 -13.08 16.82
C LEU A 286 15.96 -12.43 18.06
N THR A 287 16.91 -11.51 17.86
CA THR A 287 17.54 -10.78 18.96
C THR A 287 16.52 -10.07 19.83
N LYS A 288 15.43 -9.58 19.23
CA LYS A 288 14.35 -8.87 19.92
C LYS A 288 13.14 -9.77 20.21
N ASP A 289 12.85 -10.76 19.36
CA ASP A 289 11.77 -11.74 19.61
C ASP A 289 12.01 -12.54 20.90
N LEU A 290 13.24 -13.01 21.09
CA LEU A 290 13.60 -13.88 22.20
C LEU A 290 14.04 -13.11 23.46
N ALA A 291 13.94 -11.78 23.47
CA ALA A 291 14.45 -10.93 24.55
C ALA A 291 13.78 -11.20 25.90
N HIS A 292 12.48 -11.54 25.88
CA HIS A 292 11.68 -11.81 27.09
C HIS A 292 11.37 -13.30 27.30
N GLN A 293 11.89 -14.19 26.45
CA GLN A 293 11.67 -15.65 26.59
C GLN A 293 12.60 -16.30 27.63
N GLU A 294 13.17 -15.52 28.56
CA GLU A 294 13.99 -16.06 29.64
C GLU A 294 13.12 -16.85 30.63
N GLY A 295 13.57 -18.06 30.94
CA GLY A 295 12.74 -19.09 31.54
C GLY A 295 12.18 -18.69 32.89
N THR A 296 10.89 -18.98 33.08
CA THR A 296 10.19 -19.00 34.37
C THR A 296 10.89 -19.85 35.45
N ASN A 297 11.96 -20.59 35.10
CA ASN A 297 12.68 -21.52 35.96
C ASN A 297 14.19 -21.21 36.12
N THR A 298 14.69 -20.03 35.71
CA THR A 298 16.10 -19.66 35.91
C THR A 298 16.22 -18.35 36.69
N THR A 299 16.80 -18.41 37.89
CA THR A 299 16.97 -17.29 38.83
C THR A 299 17.98 -16.22 38.39
N GLN A 300 18.63 -16.37 37.22
CA GLN A 300 19.59 -15.39 36.70
C GLN A 300 19.36 -15.12 35.20
N PRO A 301 19.39 -13.84 34.77
CA PRO A 301 19.27 -13.47 33.36
C PRO A 301 20.49 -13.95 32.56
N ARG A 302 20.30 -14.33 31.28
CA ARG A 302 21.41 -14.86 30.47
C ARG A 302 22.42 -13.75 30.18
N THR A 303 23.70 -14.11 30.19
CA THR A 303 24.75 -13.19 29.72
C THR A 303 24.53 -12.82 28.26
N LYS A 304 24.95 -11.61 27.86
CA LYS A 304 24.86 -11.11 26.47
C LYS A 304 25.43 -12.11 25.45
N ARG A 305 26.55 -12.77 25.78
CA ARG A 305 27.18 -13.82 24.95
C ARG A 305 26.32 -15.08 24.84
N SER A 306 25.74 -15.56 25.96
CA SER A 306 24.85 -16.72 25.95
C SER A 306 23.58 -16.46 25.12
N ARG A 307 23.01 -15.27 25.23
CA ARG A 307 21.85 -14.84 24.44
C ARG A 307 22.16 -14.79 22.94
N ALA A 308 23.28 -14.18 22.56
CA ALA A 308 23.72 -14.14 21.17
C ALA A 308 23.98 -15.54 20.59
N SER A 309 24.59 -16.43 21.38
CA SER A 309 24.82 -17.82 20.99
C SER A 309 23.51 -18.57 20.76
N HIS A 310 22.53 -18.39 21.65
CA HIS A 310 21.20 -18.97 21.51
C HIS A 310 20.48 -18.47 20.26
N VAL A 311 20.47 -17.16 20.03
CA VAL A 311 19.90 -16.55 18.81
C VAL A 311 20.54 -17.14 17.55
N ALA A 312 21.88 -17.30 17.53
CA ALA A 312 22.58 -17.90 16.40
C ALA A 312 22.21 -19.38 16.18
N GLN A 313 22.08 -20.16 17.25
CA GLN A 313 21.66 -21.56 17.17
C GLN A 313 20.21 -21.71 16.68
N THR A 314 19.31 -20.88 17.20
CA THR A 314 17.91 -20.83 16.76
C THR A 314 17.82 -20.44 15.28
N ALA A 315 18.56 -19.41 14.84
CA ALA A 315 18.62 -19.00 13.44
C ALA A 315 19.11 -20.12 12.51
N ARG A 316 20.17 -20.86 12.89
CA ARG A 316 20.63 -22.03 12.10
C ARG A 316 19.57 -23.11 12.01
N SER A 317 18.87 -23.40 13.10
CA SER A 317 17.78 -24.37 13.12
C SER A 317 16.63 -23.95 12.19
N MET A 318 16.30 -22.65 12.16
CA MET A 318 15.32 -22.10 11.23
C MET A 318 15.79 -22.23 9.77
N ILE A 319 17.08 -22.00 9.45
CA ILE A 319 17.60 -22.18 8.08
C ILE A 319 17.42 -23.63 7.62
N VAL A 320 17.78 -24.61 8.45
CA VAL A 320 17.58 -26.04 8.15
C VAL A 320 16.11 -26.34 7.90
N ARG A 321 15.24 -25.92 8.81
CA ARG A 321 13.80 -26.18 8.73
C ARG A 321 13.15 -25.45 7.55
N GLY A 322 13.60 -24.25 7.22
CA GLY A 322 13.18 -23.50 6.04
C GLY A 322 13.59 -24.16 4.72
N LYS A 323 14.77 -24.81 4.67
CA LYS A 323 15.17 -25.61 3.50
C LYS A 323 14.24 -26.80 3.29
N MET A 324 13.89 -27.53 4.35
CA MET A 324 12.92 -28.62 4.30
C MET A 324 11.56 -28.14 3.77
N PHE A 325 11.09 -27.00 4.28
CA PHE A 325 9.82 -26.42 3.83
C PHE A 325 9.85 -25.95 2.37
N ALA A 326 10.96 -25.34 1.93
CA ALA A 326 11.14 -24.97 0.53
C ALA A 326 11.16 -26.20 -0.39
N ALA A 327 11.77 -27.30 0.04
CA ALA A 327 11.76 -28.57 -0.69
C ALA A 327 10.35 -29.18 -0.77
N ALA A 328 9.59 -29.18 0.33
CA ALA A 328 8.20 -29.63 0.36
C ALA A 328 7.32 -28.83 -0.61
N ILE A 329 7.46 -27.50 -0.62
CA ILE A 329 6.74 -26.65 -1.56
C ILE A 329 7.14 -26.97 -3.01
N ARG A 330 8.43 -27.13 -3.30
CA ARG A 330 8.88 -27.45 -4.67
C ARG A 330 8.35 -28.80 -5.15
N ALA A 331 8.26 -29.79 -4.26
CA ALA A 331 7.72 -31.10 -4.60
C ALA A 331 6.21 -31.07 -4.84
N SER A 332 5.45 -30.36 -3.99
CA SER A 332 3.99 -30.28 -4.08
C SER A 332 3.49 -29.30 -5.14
N ARG A 333 4.21 -28.20 -5.36
CA ARG A 333 3.80 -27.05 -6.20
C ARG A 333 4.92 -26.59 -7.15
N PRO A 334 5.42 -27.48 -8.04
CA PRO A 334 6.54 -27.15 -8.94
C PRO A 334 6.22 -26.08 -9.99
N ASP A 335 4.93 -25.88 -10.30
CA ASP A 335 4.43 -24.96 -11.32
C ASP A 335 4.09 -23.55 -10.79
N PHE A 336 4.34 -23.28 -9.50
CA PHE A 336 4.02 -21.99 -8.89
C PHE A 336 5.20 -21.02 -8.97
N VAL A 337 4.92 -19.75 -9.26
CA VAL A 337 5.92 -18.68 -9.17
C VAL A 337 6.24 -18.40 -7.70
N ARG A 338 7.53 -18.43 -7.33
CA ARG A 338 7.97 -18.35 -5.93
C ARG A 338 8.21 -16.92 -5.47
N LEU A 339 7.36 -16.46 -4.56
CA LEU A 339 7.53 -15.18 -3.84
C LEU A 339 8.30 -15.39 -2.53
N SER A 340 8.82 -14.30 -1.97
CA SER A 340 9.66 -14.28 -0.76
C SER A 340 9.46 -12.99 0.04
N ILE A 341 9.51 -13.12 1.37
CA ILE A 341 9.57 -11.99 2.31
C ILE A 341 11.00 -11.71 2.82
N HIS A 342 11.99 -12.42 2.28
CA HIS A 342 13.41 -12.22 2.56
C HIS A 342 14.11 -11.67 1.33
N GLU A 343 15.14 -10.85 1.56
CA GLU A 343 16.07 -10.43 0.53
C GLU A 343 16.64 -11.63 -0.24
N SER A 344 16.90 -11.41 -1.53
CA SER A 344 17.35 -12.43 -2.47
C SER A 344 18.08 -11.78 -3.64
N THR A 345 18.98 -12.51 -4.27
CA THR A 345 19.56 -12.16 -5.58
C THR A 345 18.51 -12.07 -6.69
N GLY A 346 17.32 -12.64 -6.47
CA GLY A 346 16.24 -12.65 -7.44
C GLY A 346 16.31 -13.81 -8.42
N GLU A 347 17.26 -14.74 -8.34
CA GLU A 347 17.36 -15.82 -9.34
C GLU A 347 16.31 -16.92 -9.16
N LYS A 348 15.95 -17.22 -7.90
CA LYS A 348 15.11 -18.37 -7.52
C LYS A 348 13.80 -17.98 -6.84
N LYS A 349 13.70 -16.74 -6.35
CA LYS A 349 12.54 -16.22 -5.63
C LYS A 349 12.49 -14.70 -5.79
N LEU A 350 11.30 -14.12 -5.79
CA LEU A 350 11.14 -12.66 -5.82
C LEU A 350 10.84 -12.12 -4.41
N SER A 351 11.70 -11.22 -3.93
CA SER A 351 11.52 -10.52 -2.66
C SER A 351 10.47 -9.41 -2.80
N ILE A 352 9.36 -9.50 -2.07
CA ILE A 352 8.28 -8.50 -2.08
C ILE A 352 8.17 -7.83 -0.70
N SER A 353 8.04 -6.51 -0.70
CA SER A 353 7.68 -5.75 0.50
C SER A 353 6.18 -5.93 0.76
N LEU A 354 5.82 -6.57 1.87
CA LEU A 354 4.41 -6.86 2.15
C LEU A 354 3.61 -5.61 2.52
N VAL A 355 4.22 -4.67 3.24
CA VAL A 355 3.63 -3.37 3.54
C VAL A 355 4.49 -2.33 2.85
N PRO A 356 4.01 -1.66 1.79
CA PRO A 356 4.84 -0.74 1.03
C PRO A 356 5.60 0.26 1.90
N GLN A 357 6.92 0.15 1.95
CA GLN A 357 7.83 1.09 2.64
C GLN A 357 8.48 2.07 1.66
N ALA A 358 9.33 2.96 2.16
CA ALA A 358 10.17 3.78 1.29
C ALA A 358 10.86 2.92 0.22
N ARG A 359 11.02 3.47 -0.99
CA ARG A 359 11.46 2.71 -2.16
C ARG A 359 12.72 1.91 -1.88
N GLY A 360 12.72 0.65 -2.30
CA GLY A 360 13.86 -0.25 -2.14
C GLY A 360 14.01 -0.79 -0.73
N MET A 361 13.06 -0.53 0.18
CA MET A 361 13.06 -1.09 1.53
C MET A 361 12.03 -2.22 1.64
N LEU A 362 12.49 -3.39 2.08
CA LEU A 362 11.62 -4.51 2.38
C LEU A 362 10.70 -4.25 3.59
N GLY A 363 11.16 -3.42 4.54
CA GLY A 363 10.45 -3.15 5.78
C GLY A 363 10.51 -4.32 6.77
N PHE A 364 9.76 -4.20 7.87
CA PHE A 364 9.49 -5.33 8.74
C PHE A 364 8.30 -6.12 8.22
N THR A 365 8.35 -7.44 8.32
CA THR A 365 7.16 -8.25 8.04
C THR A 365 6.06 -7.96 9.07
N PRO A 366 4.77 -7.99 8.69
CA PRO A 366 3.65 -7.65 9.57
C PRO A 366 3.67 -8.33 10.94
N TRP A 367 4.09 -9.59 11.00
CA TRP A 367 4.10 -10.35 12.24
C TRP A 367 5.29 -10.04 13.17
N HIS A 368 6.25 -9.23 12.74
CA HIS A 368 7.39 -8.79 13.56
C HIS A 368 7.31 -7.31 13.96
N ALA A 369 6.23 -6.62 13.62
CA ALA A 369 6.06 -5.19 13.80
C ALA A 369 4.58 -4.83 14.01
N CYS A 370 4.32 -3.55 14.23
CA CYS A 370 3.02 -2.93 14.09
C CYS A 370 3.08 -1.81 13.04
N ILE A 371 1.93 -1.25 12.70
CA ILE A 371 1.84 -0.12 11.78
C ILE A 371 1.75 1.19 12.56
N ALA A 372 2.57 2.15 12.18
CA ALA A 372 2.39 3.56 12.50
C ALA A 372 1.80 4.28 11.28
N VAL A 373 0.66 4.93 11.47
CA VAL A 373 0.01 5.77 10.45
C VAL A 373 0.37 7.22 10.73
N GLY A 374 1.02 7.86 9.76
CA GLY A 374 1.37 9.28 9.83
C GLY A 374 0.16 10.20 9.66
N VAL A 375 0.30 11.47 10.04
CA VAL A 375 -0.74 12.50 9.79
C VAL A 375 -1.06 12.62 8.30
N ASP A 376 -0.10 12.32 7.43
CA ASP A 376 -0.25 12.31 5.97
C ASP A 376 -0.86 11.02 5.41
N GLY A 377 -1.28 10.08 6.26
CA GLY A 377 -1.84 8.79 5.88
C GLY A 377 -0.80 7.78 5.38
N SER A 378 0.50 8.07 5.53
CA SER A 378 1.56 7.10 5.20
C SER A 378 1.59 5.94 6.22
N PHE A 379 1.85 4.73 5.73
CA PHE A 379 2.03 3.53 6.55
C PHE A 379 3.51 3.23 6.75
N ARG A 380 3.95 3.07 8.00
CA ARG A 380 5.31 2.64 8.34
C ARG A 380 5.28 1.42 9.24
N THR A 381 6.11 0.43 8.94
CA THR A 381 6.33 -0.69 9.85
C THR A 381 7.30 -0.27 10.95
N VAL A 382 6.88 -0.38 12.21
CA VAL A 382 7.67 0.02 13.39
C VAL A 382 7.56 -1.03 14.50
N HIS A 383 8.45 -1.01 15.48
CA HIS A 383 8.19 -1.72 16.73
C HIS A 383 7.31 -0.86 17.64
N ALA A 384 6.43 -1.50 18.40
CA ALA A 384 5.51 -0.79 19.29
C ALA A 384 6.21 0.19 20.25
N GLU A 385 7.34 -0.20 20.86
CA GLU A 385 8.07 0.66 21.79
C GLU A 385 8.57 1.97 21.16
N ASP A 386 8.87 1.97 19.86
CA ASP A 386 9.46 3.12 19.16
C ASP A 386 8.47 4.30 19.03
N VAL A 387 7.17 4.03 19.23
CA VAL A 387 6.09 4.99 18.96
C VAL A 387 5.08 5.19 20.10
N ARG A 388 5.13 4.39 21.17
CA ARG A 388 4.21 4.46 22.32
C ARG A 388 4.06 5.89 22.87
N GLU A 389 5.16 6.64 22.95
CA GLU A 389 5.18 7.98 23.55
C GLU A 389 4.73 9.10 22.60
N SER A 390 4.74 8.88 21.29
CA SER A 390 4.43 9.90 20.27
C SER A 390 3.12 9.66 19.51
N HIS A 391 2.56 8.45 19.60
CA HIS A 391 1.37 8.05 18.86
C HIS A 391 0.23 7.65 19.81
N ASP A 392 -1.00 7.66 19.28
CA ASP A 392 -2.17 7.08 19.91
C ASP A 392 -2.32 5.62 19.48
N LEU A 393 -2.62 4.72 20.42
CA LEU A 393 -2.97 3.35 20.10
C LEU A 393 -4.44 3.27 19.68
N VAL A 394 -4.69 2.90 18.44
CA VAL A 394 -6.04 2.77 17.88
C VAL A 394 -6.54 1.33 18.04
N TYR A 395 -7.80 1.20 18.47
CA TYR A 395 -8.46 -0.08 18.70
C TYR A 395 -9.48 -0.39 17.61
N LYS A 396 -9.59 -1.68 17.24
CA LYS A 396 -10.62 -2.20 16.33
C LYS A 396 -11.28 -3.41 16.98
N ALA A 397 -12.60 -3.36 17.16
CA ALA A 397 -13.37 -4.38 17.89
C ALA A 397 -12.76 -4.72 19.26
N GLY A 398 -12.46 -3.69 20.06
CA GLY A 398 -11.91 -3.84 21.42
C GLY A 398 -10.45 -4.29 21.51
N ARG A 399 -9.74 -4.45 20.39
CA ARG A 399 -8.35 -4.91 20.36
C ARG A 399 -7.40 -3.86 19.78
N PRO A 400 -6.17 -3.71 20.30
CA PRO A 400 -5.12 -2.91 19.68
C PRO A 400 -4.94 -3.25 18.19
N TYR A 401 -4.90 -2.25 17.30
CA TYR A 401 -4.86 -2.47 15.85
C TYR A 401 -3.72 -1.76 15.13
N PHE A 402 -3.39 -0.52 15.50
CA PHE A 402 -2.24 0.22 14.98
C PHE A 402 -1.95 1.45 15.83
N PHE A 403 -0.81 2.09 15.61
CA PHE A 403 -0.48 3.40 16.16
C PHE A 403 -0.78 4.50 15.14
N ARG A 404 -1.36 5.62 15.58
CA ARG A 404 -1.57 6.80 14.75
C ARG A 404 -0.81 7.98 15.35
N GLU A 405 -0.05 8.70 14.52
CA GLU A 405 0.68 9.88 14.95
C GLU A 405 -0.27 10.90 15.59
N ARG A 406 0.09 11.43 16.77
CA ARG A 406 -0.75 12.40 17.47
C ARG A 406 -0.82 13.71 16.70
N SER A 407 -2.03 14.22 16.56
CA SER A 407 -2.29 15.52 15.93
C SER A 407 -3.66 16.04 16.33
N ASP A 408 -3.78 17.36 16.48
CA ASP A 408 -5.04 18.04 16.75
C ASP A 408 -6.08 17.81 15.64
N LEU A 409 -5.65 17.40 14.44
CA LEU A 409 -6.54 17.01 13.34
C LEU A 409 -7.43 15.81 13.71
N PHE A 410 -6.98 14.95 14.61
CA PHE A 410 -7.72 13.77 15.05
C PHE A 410 -8.49 13.97 16.37
N ASN A 411 -8.31 15.10 17.04
CA ASN A 411 -9.03 15.42 18.28
C ASN A 411 -10.34 16.15 17.96
N TRP A 412 -11.45 15.43 17.87
CA TRP A 412 -12.78 16.03 17.58
C TRP A 412 -13.65 16.16 18.83
N ALA A 413 -13.27 15.49 19.93
CA ALA A 413 -14.04 15.45 21.17
C ALA A 413 -13.95 16.75 22.01
N ALA A 414 -12.88 17.54 21.82
CA ALA A 414 -12.73 18.81 22.52
C ALA A 414 -13.66 19.93 22.00
N GLY A 415 -14.35 19.71 20.87
CA GLY A 415 -15.07 20.76 20.15
C GLY A 415 -14.15 21.72 19.42
N ASP A 416 -14.74 22.71 18.76
CA ASP A 416 -14.02 23.83 18.17
C ASP A 416 -14.65 25.13 18.69
N GLU A 417 -13.94 25.76 19.63
CA GLU A 417 -14.38 27.01 20.27
C GLU A 417 -14.64 28.13 19.25
N SER A 418 -13.95 28.10 18.09
CA SER A 418 -14.09 29.12 17.05
C SER A 418 -15.33 28.95 16.16
N SER A 419 -15.91 27.74 16.10
CA SER A 419 -17.12 27.46 15.31
C SER A 419 -18.37 27.23 16.16
N GLY A 420 -18.26 27.26 17.49
CA GLY A 420 -19.38 27.03 18.42
C GLY A 420 -19.94 25.60 18.38
N SER A 421 -19.21 24.67 17.74
CA SER A 421 -19.62 23.26 17.63
C SER A 421 -19.14 22.47 18.85
N GLY A 422 -20.07 21.77 19.51
CA GLY A 422 -19.75 20.83 20.58
C GLY A 422 -18.87 19.67 20.06
N GLY A 423 -18.10 19.04 20.95
CA GLY A 423 -17.22 17.93 20.58
C GLY A 423 -17.98 16.74 19.98
N VAL A 424 -17.42 16.13 18.94
CA VAL A 424 -17.97 14.94 18.28
C VAL A 424 -17.01 13.76 18.46
N SER A 425 -17.52 12.67 19.02
CA SER A 425 -16.75 11.43 19.16
C SER A 425 -16.78 10.65 17.84
N VAL A 426 -15.61 10.39 17.25
CA VAL A 426 -15.48 9.72 15.95
C VAL A 426 -14.41 8.63 15.95
N LYS A 427 -14.57 7.67 15.04
CA LYS A 427 -13.59 6.65 14.67
C LYS A 427 -12.99 7.00 13.30
N PHE A 428 -11.69 6.74 13.16
CA PHE A 428 -10.92 6.98 11.95
C PHE A 428 -10.48 5.65 11.35
N GLU A 429 -10.87 5.39 10.11
CA GLU A 429 -10.61 4.15 9.37
C GLU A 429 -9.78 4.49 8.12
N HIS A 430 -8.49 4.16 8.15
CA HIS A 430 -7.60 4.40 7.01
C HIS A 430 -7.83 3.38 5.90
N LEU A 431 -7.91 3.87 4.66
CA LEU A 431 -8.09 3.05 3.46
C LEU A 431 -6.74 2.71 2.82
N TYR A 432 -6.71 1.60 2.09
CA TYR A 432 -5.59 1.22 1.23
C TYR A 432 -5.98 1.38 -0.25
N PRO A 433 -5.14 1.97 -1.11
CA PRO A 433 -3.79 2.47 -0.82
C PRO A 433 -3.75 3.89 -0.20
N CYS A 434 -4.86 4.61 -0.24
CA CYS A 434 -5.03 5.92 0.38
C CYS A 434 -6.50 6.21 0.69
N GLY A 435 -6.76 7.23 1.51
CA GLY A 435 -8.08 7.68 1.91
C GLY A 435 -8.35 7.48 3.39
N LEU A 436 -9.39 8.16 3.88
CA LEU A 436 -9.80 8.13 5.28
C LEU A 436 -11.32 8.12 5.39
N ILE A 437 -11.89 7.12 6.06
CA ILE A 437 -13.29 7.12 6.47
C ILE A 437 -13.35 7.61 7.93
N ILE A 438 -14.25 8.54 8.20
CA ILE A 438 -14.56 9.06 9.53
C ILE A 438 -16.01 8.70 9.84
N ARG A 439 -16.24 8.05 10.97
CA ARG A 439 -17.57 7.61 11.43
C ARG A 439 -17.85 8.10 12.85
N PRO A 440 -19.11 8.30 13.26
CA PRO A 440 -19.43 8.44 14.68
C PRO A 440 -18.88 7.25 15.49
N ALA A 441 -18.36 7.48 16.70
CA ALA A 441 -17.81 6.40 17.52
C ALA A 441 -18.89 5.48 18.11
N ASP A 442 -20.09 6.01 18.36
CA ASP A 442 -21.16 5.42 19.18
C ASP A 442 -22.31 4.82 18.35
N VAL A 443 -22.07 4.32 17.13
CA VAL A 443 -23.14 3.76 16.29
C VAL A 443 -23.72 2.45 16.86
N ASP A 444 -23.00 1.79 17.78
CA ASP A 444 -23.49 0.61 18.51
C ASP A 444 -24.45 0.98 19.67
N ASP A 445 -24.53 2.25 20.04
CA ASP A 445 -25.48 2.78 21.02
C ASP A 445 -26.72 3.32 20.27
N ALA A 446 -27.93 3.14 20.83
CA ALA A 446 -29.20 3.62 20.28
C ALA A 446 -29.36 5.17 20.17
N ARG A 447 -28.24 5.91 20.14
CA ARG A 447 -28.19 7.36 20.00
C ARG A 447 -28.36 7.77 18.55
N VAL A 448 -29.03 8.90 18.34
CA VAL A 448 -29.15 9.51 17.02
C VAL A 448 -27.75 9.91 16.53
N PRO A 449 -27.36 9.57 15.28
CA PRO A 449 -26.08 9.98 14.74
C PRO A 449 -25.91 11.51 14.76
N PRO A 450 -24.70 12.03 15.02
CA PRO A 450 -24.46 13.47 15.01
C PRO A 450 -24.75 14.06 13.62
N SER A 451 -25.36 15.25 13.62
CA SER A 451 -25.66 16.00 12.41
C SER A 451 -24.39 16.53 11.76
N ILE A 452 -24.40 16.66 10.42
CA ILE A 452 -23.31 17.29 9.66
C ILE A 452 -23.06 18.74 10.08
N ALA A 453 -24.04 19.40 10.70
CA ALA A 453 -23.90 20.74 11.26
C ALA A 453 -22.84 20.82 12.38
N SER A 454 -22.58 19.72 13.08
CA SER A 454 -21.64 19.64 14.21
C SER A 454 -20.19 19.34 13.80
N LEU A 455 -19.94 19.07 12.52
CA LEU A 455 -18.64 18.57 12.07
C LEU A 455 -17.60 19.69 11.94
N PRO A 456 -16.36 19.48 12.42
CA PRO A 456 -15.28 20.45 12.29
C PRO A 456 -14.73 20.46 10.85
N MET A 457 -15.47 21.05 9.91
CA MET A 457 -15.16 21.01 8.48
C MET A 457 -13.78 21.59 8.13
N ALA A 458 -13.26 22.54 8.92
CA ALA A 458 -11.89 23.02 8.76
C ALA A 458 -10.84 21.91 8.97
N LYS A 459 -11.07 20.98 9.93
CA LYS A 459 -10.21 19.80 10.11
C LYS A 459 -10.39 18.81 8.95
N VAL A 460 -11.61 18.66 8.43
CA VAL A 460 -11.89 17.83 7.24
C VAL A 460 -11.11 18.34 6.02
N ARG A 461 -11.13 19.67 5.75
CA ARG A 461 -10.34 20.29 4.67
C ARG A 461 -8.85 19.99 4.84
N LYS A 462 -8.31 20.21 6.05
CA LYS A 462 -6.89 19.95 6.35
C LYS A 462 -6.50 18.48 6.15
N LEU A 463 -7.35 17.54 6.58
CA LEU A 463 -7.14 16.11 6.33
C LEU A 463 -7.18 15.78 4.84
N ALA A 464 -8.07 16.41 4.08
CA ALA A 464 -8.20 16.15 2.64
C ALA A 464 -6.93 16.53 1.86
N HIS A 465 -6.15 17.52 2.27
CA HIS A 465 -4.87 17.85 1.61
C HIS A 465 -3.84 16.72 1.59
N THR A 466 -3.91 15.78 2.54
CA THR A 466 -2.89 14.72 2.67
C THR A 466 -3.47 13.31 2.65
N GLN A 467 -4.75 13.15 3.01
CA GLN A 467 -5.43 11.85 3.09
C GLN A 467 -6.63 11.75 2.14
N SER A 468 -6.67 12.53 1.06
CA SER A 468 -7.76 12.40 0.09
C SER A 468 -7.88 10.99 -0.53
N PRO A 469 -9.12 10.53 -0.79
CA PRO A 469 -10.38 11.17 -0.41
C PRO A 469 -10.69 11.00 1.09
N VAL A 470 -11.36 11.98 1.70
CA VAL A 470 -11.88 11.92 3.07
C VAL A 470 -13.39 11.71 3.01
N ILE A 471 -13.88 10.66 3.67
CA ILE A 471 -15.28 10.24 3.66
C ILE A 471 -15.86 10.40 5.06
N LEU A 472 -16.96 11.12 5.15
CA LEU A 472 -17.78 11.28 6.35
C LEU A 472 -18.98 10.34 6.21
N ARG A 473 -18.99 9.25 6.97
CA ARG A 473 -19.96 8.16 6.79
C ARG A 473 -20.78 7.92 8.05
N GLY A 474 -22.10 7.82 7.87
CA GLY A 474 -23.05 7.54 8.95
C GLY A 474 -23.45 8.74 9.80
N PHE A 475 -23.24 9.98 9.31
CA PHE A 475 -23.73 11.20 9.95
C PHE A 475 -25.18 11.52 9.52
N ALA A 476 -25.95 12.15 10.41
CA ALA A 476 -27.32 12.57 10.13
C ALA A 476 -27.38 13.84 9.28
N ASP A 477 -28.50 14.09 8.59
CA ASP A 477 -28.75 15.27 7.76
C ASP A 477 -27.86 15.45 6.52
N SER A 478 -27.06 14.45 6.14
CA SER A 478 -26.18 14.51 4.96
C SER A 478 -26.90 14.67 3.62
N LEU A 479 -28.21 14.48 3.58
CA LEU A 479 -29.07 14.66 2.41
C LEU A 479 -29.97 15.91 2.50
N ASN A 480 -29.84 16.71 3.56
CA ASN A 480 -30.50 18.01 3.65
C ASN A 480 -29.70 19.02 2.82
N GLU A 481 -30.29 19.54 1.74
CA GLU A 481 -29.59 20.45 0.80
C GLU A 481 -29.04 21.71 1.48
N GLU A 482 -29.81 22.31 2.40
CA GLU A 482 -29.39 23.53 3.11
C GLU A 482 -28.18 23.27 4.01
N GLN A 483 -28.24 22.21 4.83
CA GLN A 483 -27.11 21.86 5.70
C GLN A 483 -25.89 21.41 4.90
N TYR A 484 -26.09 20.73 3.77
CA TYR A 484 -25.02 20.33 2.87
C TYR A 484 -24.29 21.54 2.27
N VAL A 485 -25.01 22.57 1.84
CA VAL A 485 -24.43 23.84 1.37
C VAL A 485 -23.71 24.56 2.51
N GLN A 486 -24.31 24.68 3.71
CA GLN A 486 -23.64 25.29 4.87
C GLN A 486 -22.36 24.56 5.26
N ALA A 487 -22.33 23.22 5.18
CA ALA A 487 -21.12 22.44 5.40
C ALA A 487 -20.03 22.76 4.35
N ALA A 488 -20.42 23.00 3.09
CA ALA A 488 -19.50 23.43 2.04
C ALA A 488 -18.95 24.85 2.28
N GLU A 489 -19.76 25.79 2.78
CA GLU A 489 -19.31 27.14 3.16
C GLU A 489 -18.28 27.09 4.30
N ARG A 490 -18.44 26.15 5.25
CA ARG A 490 -17.44 25.89 6.30
C ARG A 490 -16.20 25.14 5.81
N LEU A 491 -16.23 24.54 4.62
CA LEU A 491 -15.06 23.94 3.96
C LEU A 491 -14.25 25.00 3.20
N GLY A 492 -14.89 26.01 2.62
CA GLY A 492 -14.21 27.02 1.82
C GLY A 492 -15.16 27.89 1.01
N GLN A 493 -14.59 28.68 0.11
CA GLN A 493 -15.35 29.52 -0.79
C GLN A 493 -15.97 28.67 -1.90
N ILE A 494 -17.30 28.58 -1.92
CA ILE A 494 -18.04 27.87 -2.96
C ILE A 494 -17.79 28.50 -4.33
N LEU A 495 -17.57 27.63 -5.33
CA LEU A 495 -17.43 27.98 -6.73
C LEU A 495 -18.69 27.55 -7.50
N PRO A 496 -19.70 28.42 -7.64
CA PRO A 496 -20.98 28.06 -8.21
C PRO A 496 -20.87 27.74 -9.70
N TRP A 497 -21.78 26.88 -10.17
CA TRP A 497 -22.03 26.66 -11.59
C TRP A 497 -22.98 27.72 -12.13
N SER A 498 -23.06 27.85 -13.46
CA SER A 498 -24.04 28.74 -14.11
C SER A 498 -25.50 28.38 -13.78
N PHE A 499 -25.76 27.14 -13.37
CA PHE A 499 -27.08 26.62 -13.00
C PHE A 499 -27.30 26.44 -11.49
N GLY A 500 -26.37 26.92 -10.65
CA GLY A 500 -26.50 26.88 -9.18
C GLY A 500 -25.30 26.29 -8.45
N VAL A 501 -25.44 26.08 -7.14
CA VAL A 501 -24.37 25.58 -6.27
C VAL A 501 -24.22 24.05 -6.36
N ILE A 502 -25.34 23.33 -6.29
CA ILE A 502 -25.36 21.87 -6.28
C ILE A 502 -25.51 21.34 -7.71
N GLN A 503 -24.53 20.57 -8.15
CA GLN A 503 -24.66 19.76 -9.36
C GLN A 503 -25.16 18.36 -9.00
N LYS A 504 -26.35 18.00 -9.49
CA LYS A 504 -26.91 16.65 -9.35
C LYS A 504 -26.41 15.76 -10.51
N VAL A 505 -25.63 14.74 -10.17
CA VAL A 505 -25.03 13.77 -11.08
C VAL A 505 -25.84 12.48 -11.03
N ARG A 506 -26.70 12.30 -12.02
CA ARG A 506 -27.53 11.11 -12.25
C ARG A 506 -27.55 10.77 -13.74
N ASP A 507 -27.90 9.53 -14.08
CA ASP A 507 -28.09 9.14 -15.48
C ASP A 507 -29.25 9.97 -16.08
N ALA A 508 -28.94 10.73 -17.12
CA ALA A 508 -29.91 11.57 -17.82
C ALA A 508 -30.63 10.82 -18.95
N GLY A 509 -30.27 9.56 -19.23
CA GLY A 509 -30.89 8.72 -20.26
C GLY A 509 -30.58 9.13 -21.70
N ARG A 510 -29.74 10.14 -21.91
CA ARG A 510 -29.37 10.63 -23.25
C ARG A 510 -28.21 9.81 -23.82
N THR A 511 -28.32 9.40 -25.09
CA THR A 511 -27.40 8.43 -25.72
C THR A 511 -26.65 8.95 -26.95
N ASP A 512 -26.69 10.25 -27.24
CA ASP A 512 -26.09 10.88 -28.41
C ASP A 512 -24.80 11.67 -28.06
N LYS A 513 -24.03 12.12 -29.07
CA LYS A 513 -22.78 12.90 -28.91
C LYS A 513 -22.93 14.25 -28.19
N LEU A 514 -24.15 14.75 -28.02
CA LEU A 514 -24.45 15.97 -27.28
C LEU A 514 -24.80 15.67 -25.81
N GLY A 515 -24.81 14.38 -25.41
CA GLY A 515 -24.91 13.94 -24.03
C GLY A 515 -23.62 14.19 -23.25
N ASN A 516 -23.78 14.52 -21.97
CA ASN A 516 -22.67 14.66 -21.04
C ASN A 516 -22.30 13.28 -20.48
N ASN A 517 -21.04 12.86 -20.67
CA ASN A 517 -20.53 11.59 -20.17
C ASN A 517 -20.68 11.46 -18.63
N VAL A 518 -20.61 12.58 -17.88
CA VAL A 518 -20.85 12.66 -16.43
C VAL A 518 -22.24 12.10 -16.05
N THR A 519 -23.25 12.37 -16.88
CA THR A 519 -24.65 11.95 -16.69
C THR A 519 -25.01 10.74 -17.54
N SER A 520 -24.04 9.93 -17.95
CA SER A 520 -24.26 8.65 -18.64
C SER A 520 -23.97 7.46 -17.72
N ASN A 521 -24.24 6.24 -18.19
CA ASN A 521 -23.85 5.00 -17.52
C ASN A 521 -22.49 4.42 -17.99
N GLU A 522 -21.86 5.03 -19.01
CA GLU A 522 -20.55 4.62 -19.51
C GLU A 522 -19.43 4.94 -18.50
N ALA A 523 -18.31 4.22 -18.63
CA ALA A 523 -17.09 4.57 -17.92
C ALA A 523 -16.62 5.97 -18.34
N MET A 524 -15.97 6.68 -17.43
CA MET A 524 -15.38 7.99 -17.71
C MET A 524 -13.86 7.89 -17.86
N PRO A 525 -13.21 8.82 -18.60
CA PRO A 525 -11.76 8.95 -18.58
C PRO A 525 -11.27 9.41 -17.20
N MET A 526 -10.08 8.96 -16.79
CA MET A 526 -9.37 9.53 -15.64
C MET A 526 -9.07 11.01 -15.88
N HIS A 527 -9.50 11.89 -14.99
CA HIS A 527 -9.37 13.34 -15.16
C HIS A 527 -9.36 14.09 -13.81
N TYR A 528 -9.23 15.41 -13.87
CA TYR A 528 -9.48 16.33 -12.78
C TYR A 528 -10.58 17.34 -13.19
N ASP A 529 -11.34 17.83 -12.22
CA ASP A 529 -12.40 18.81 -12.50
C ASP A 529 -11.81 20.18 -12.87
N GLY A 530 -12.54 20.93 -13.70
CA GLY A 530 -12.17 22.30 -14.05
C GLY A 530 -11.08 22.44 -15.10
N MET A 531 -10.74 21.35 -15.81
CA MET A 531 -9.76 21.35 -16.90
C MET A 531 -10.09 22.36 -18.02
N PHE A 532 -11.38 22.63 -18.26
CA PHE A 532 -11.82 23.62 -19.25
C PHE A 532 -12.12 25.02 -18.66
N LYS A 533 -11.85 25.24 -17.36
CA LYS A 533 -12.03 26.54 -16.71
C LYS A 533 -10.73 27.35 -16.82
N PHE A 534 -10.81 28.51 -17.47
CA PHE A 534 -9.67 29.41 -17.69
C PHE A 534 -9.98 30.83 -17.21
N ALA A 535 -8.93 31.54 -16.78
CA ALA A 535 -8.95 32.97 -16.54
C ALA A 535 -7.73 33.64 -17.17
N ASP A 536 -7.88 34.89 -17.57
CA ASP A 536 -6.77 35.70 -18.05
C ASP A 536 -5.99 36.25 -16.85
N ARG A 537 -4.68 36.08 -16.86
CA ARG A 537 -3.76 36.56 -15.82
C ARG A 537 -2.70 37.44 -16.46
N THR A 538 -2.73 38.72 -16.10
CA THR A 538 -1.73 39.69 -16.53
C THR A 538 -0.57 39.70 -15.54
N ASP A 539 0.64 39.48 -16.04
CA ASP A 539 1.86 39.63 -15.27
C ASP A 539 2.11 41.11 -14.99
N ALA A 540 2.24 41.48 -13.71
CA ALA A 540 2.39 42.88 -13.30
C ALA A 540 3.75 43.49 -13.68
N SER A 541 4.76 42.66 -13.94
CA SER A 541 6.12 43.07 -14.28
C SER A 541 6.36 43.15 -15.79
N THR A 542 5.76 42.25 -16.58
CA THR A 542 5.92 42.23 -18.04
C THR A 542 4.74 42.85 -18.79
N GLY A 543 3.57 42.98 -18.14
CA GLY A 543 2.31 43.40 -18.78
C GLY A 543 1.69 42.33 -19.68
N GLU A 544 2.31 41.16 -19.80
CA GLU A 544 1.82 40.07 -20.65
C GLU A 544 0.60 39.39 -20.03
N THR A 545 -0.46 39.20 -20.82
CA THR A 545 -1.67 38.49 -20.38
C THR A 545 -1.63 37.05 -20.89
N THR A 546 -1.64 36.11 -19.95
CA THR A 546 -1.63 34.67 -20.24
C THR A 546 -2.92 34.02 -19.77
N ARG A 547 -3.44 33.08 -20.55
CA ARG A 547 -4.65 32.35 -20.20
C ARG A 547 -4.27 31.12 -19.37
N VAL A 548 -4.71 31.08 -18.12
CA VAL A 548 -4.33 30.03 -17.14
C VAL A 548 -5.53 29.21 -16.71
N GLN A 549 -5.31 27.91 -16.48
CA GLN A 549 -6.35 27.05 -15.91
C GLN A 549 -6.61 27.41 -14.45
N ILE A 550 -7.89 27.46 -14.07
CA ILE A 550 -8.36 27.72 -12.70
C ILE A 550 -9.31 26.60 -12.25
N PRO A 551 -8.81 25.36 -12.10
CA PRO A 551 -9.62 24.27 -11.58
C PRO A 551 -10.01 24.55 -10.12
N PRO A 552 -11.16 24.02 -9.64
CA PRO A 552 -11.49 24.07 -8.22
C PRO A 552 -10.43 23.32 -7.40
N GLY A 553 -10.16 23.77 -6.18
CA GLY A 553 -9.25 23.06 -5.28
C GLY A 553 -9.83 21.75 -4.80
N PHE A 554 -11.16 21.68 -4.61
CA PHE A 554 -11.82 20.51 -4.05
C PHE A 554 -13.16 20.17 -4.67
N GLN A 555 -13.52 18.91 -4.48
CA GLN A 555 -14.84 18.37 -4.75
C GLN A 555 -15.46 17.92 -3.42
N PHE A 556 -16.68 18.39 -3.14
CA PHE A 556 -17.49 17.88 -2.05
C PHE A 556 -18.68 17.13 -2.63
N PHE A 557 -18.89 15.90 -2.23
CA PHE A 557 -20.00 15.07 -2.70
C PHE A 557 -20.92 14.66 -1.55
N THR A 558 -22.20 14.44 -1.84
CA THR A 558 -23.09 13.62 -1.01
C THR A 558 -23.83 12.59 -1.86
N CYS A 559 -24.19 11.43 -1.29
CA CYS A 559 -24.77 10.30 -2.00
C CYS A 559 -26.23 10.00 -1.60
N PRO A 560 -27.23 10.57 -2.29
CA PRO A 560 -28.63 10.18 -2.13
C PRO A 560 -28.94 8.72 -2.49
N ALA A 561 -28.27 8.18 -3.51
CA ALA A 561 -28.52 6.82 -3.99
C ALA A 561 -27.30 6.23 -4.74
N THR A 562 -27.07 4.92 -4.54
CA THR A 562 -25.87 4.22 -5.01
C THR A 562 -26.15 3.43 -6.29
N ALA A 563 -25.09 3.09 -7.02
CA ALA A 563 -25.14 2.02 -8.01
C ALA A 563 -25.36 0.65 -7.33
N PRO A 564 -25.73 -0.41 -8.07
CA PRO A 564 -25.65 -1.78 -7.57
C PRO A 564 -24.25 -2.09 -7.05
N LYS A 565 -24.16 -2.94 -6.02
CA LYS A 565 -22.88 -3.40 -5.49
C LYS A 565 -22.00 -3.96 -6.59
N GLU A 566 -20.69 -3.78 -6.44
CA GLU A 566 -19.68 -4.23 -7.39
C GLU A 566 -19.73 -3.56 -8.78
N SER A 567 -20.41 -2.42 -8.90
CA SER A 567 -20.52 -1.66 -10.15
C SER A 567 -20.41 -0.16 -9.92
N GLY A 568 -20.09 0.61 -10.96
CA GLY A 568 -20.13 2.08 -10.91
C GLY A 568 -19.23 2.73 -9.87
N TYR A 569 -18.13 2.08 -9.51
CA TYR A 569 -17.12 2.58 -8.57
C TYR A 569 -16.66 3.98 -8.96
N THR A 570 -16.50 4.86 -7.98
CA THR A 570 -15.70 6.07 -8.17
C THR A 570 -14.24 5.72 -7.89
N LEU A 571 -13.38 6.01 -8.85
CA LEU A 571 -11.95 5.76 -8.74
C LEU A 571 -11.25 7.06 -8.36
N PHE A 572 -10.31 6.99 -7.43
CA PHE A 572 -9.44 8.12 -7.09
C PHE A 572 -7.98 7.67 -7.15
N ALA A 573 -7.19 8.29 -8.03
CA ALA A 573 -5.78 8.04 -8.20
C ALA A 573 -4.96 9.15 -7.52
N SER A 574 -4.12 8.77 -6.56
CA SER A 574 -3.30 9.73 -5.81
C SER A 574 -2.04 10.10 -6.57
N SER A 575 -1.82 11.40 -6.81
CA SER A 575 -0.58 11.89 -7.43
C SER A 575 0.66 11.50 -6.62
N ARG A 576 0.59 11.60 -5.28
CA ARG A 576 1.70 11.19 -4.39
C ARG A 576 2.10 9.74 -4.64
N LEU A 577 1.12 8.85 -4.74
CA LEU A 577 1.37 7.43 -4.99
C LEU A 577 1.80 7.17 -6.44
N PHE A 578 1.26 7.91 -7.41
CA PHE A 578 1.71 7.86 -8.80
C PHE A 578 3.23 8.12 -8.90
N PHE A 579 3.72 9.22 -8.31
CA PHE A 579 5.15 9.54 -8.31
C PHE A 579 5.98 8.53 -7.49
N ARG A 580 5.38 7.93 -6.44
CA ARG A 580 5.99 6.83 -5.68
C ARG A 580 6.10 5.52 -6.48
N TYR A 581 5.34 5.32 -7.54
CA TYR A 581 5.42 4.09 -8.35
C TYR A 581 5.90 4.33 -9.79
N LEU A 582 6.39 5.54 -10.09
CA LEU A 582 7.16 5.78 -11.31
C LEU A 582 8.37 4.82 -11.41
N PRO A 583 8.71 4.32 -12.61
CA PRO A 583 9.92 3.52 -12.81
C PRO A 583 11.18 4.31 -12.45
N LEU A 584 11.96 3.82 -11.47
CA LEU A 584 13.07 4.55 -10.83
C LEU A 584 14.25 4.88 -11.75
N HIS A 585 14.58 3.98 -12.67
CA HIS A 585 15.82 4.04 -13.47
C HIS A 585 15.56 4.13 -14.96
N HIS A 586 14.34 4.49 -15.34
CA HIS A 586 14.09 4.82 -16.73
C HIS A 586 14.51 6.29 -16.91
N PRO A 587 15.66 6.59 -17.57
CA PRO A 587 16.18 7.96 -17.68
C PRO A 587 15.18 8.92 -18.32
N ARG A 588 14.19 8.37 -19.05
CA ARG A 588 13.13 9.12 -19.72
C ARG A 588 11.96 9.52 -18.80
N TRP A 589 11.75 8.95 -17.61
CA TRP A 589 10.51 9.15 -16.82
C TRP A 589 10.73 9.71 -15.40
N SER A 590 11.80 10.46 -15.17
CA SER A 590 12.07 11.11 -13.89
C SER A 590 11.05 12.24 -13.60
N LEU A 591 10.81 12.53 -12.31
CA LEU A 591 9.97 13.66 -11.90
C LEU A 591 10.49 14.98 -12.49
N GLU A 592 11.81 15.18 -12.53
CA GLU A 592 12.40 16.40 -13.08
C GLU A 592 12.03 16.62 -14.55
N ARG A 593 12.03 15.54 -15.35
CA ARG A 593 11.64 15.61 -16.75
C ARG A 593 10.13 15.80 -16.89
N LEU A 594 9.33 15.02 -16.17
CA LEU A 594 7.87 15.14 -16.22
C LEU A 594 7.40 16.53 -15.77
N ALA A 595 8.12 17.17 -14.85
CA ALA A 595 7.84 18.54 -14.43
C ALA A 595 8.05 19.60 -15.51
N LYS A 596 8.83 19.30 -16.55
CA LYS A 596 9.05 20.18 -17.72
C LYS A 596 8.14 19.81 -18.89
N ALA A 597 7.50 18.65 -18.85
CA ALA A 597 6.66 18.16 -19.94
C ALA A 597 5.32 18.89 -19.97
N THR A 598 4.88 19.25 -21.17
CA THR A 598 3.52 19.69 -21.44
C THR A 598 2.80 18.69 -22.32
N TRP A 599 1.48 18.75 -22.32
CA TRP A 599 0.63 17.92 -23.14
C TRP A 599 -0.47 18.76 -23.79
N ALA A 600 -0.99 18.24 -24.89
CA ALA A 600 -2.11 18.78 -25.61
C ALA A 600 -3.27 17.79 -25.60
N MET A 601 -4.48 18.34 -25.67
CA MET A 601 -5.69 17.59 -25.89
C MET A 601 -6.53 18.18 -27.01
N ASP A 602 -7.15 17.28 -27.77
CA ASP A 602 -8.18 17.58 -28.76
C ASP A 602 -9.43 16.80 -28.35
N ASN A 603 -10.36 17.48 -27.70
CA ASN A 603 -11.62 16.90 -27.25
C ASN A 603 -12.76 17.35 -28.17
N ASP A 604 -13.64 16.43 -28.57
CA ASP A 604 -14.81 16.72 -29.40
C ASP A 604 -16.15 16.62 -28.61
N GLY A 605 -17.27 16.89 -29.29
CA GLY A 605 -18.61 16.72 -28.72
C GLY A 605 -19.04 17.85 -27.78
N PHE A 606 -19.68 17.51 -26.65
CA PHE A 606 -20.26 18.50 -25.73
C PHE A 606 -19.24 19.49 -25.14
N TRP A 607 -17.98 19.06 -24.99
CA TRP A 607 -16.87 19.87 -24.49
C TRP A 607 -15.82 20.15 -25.58
N ASP A 608 -16.23 20.43 -26.82
CA ASP A 608 -15.31 20.69 -27.93
C ASP A 608 -14.25 21.75 -27.56
N ALA A 609 -12.99 21.31 -27.47
CA ALA A 609 -11.89 22.12 -26.98
C ALA A 609 -10.54 21.54 -27.42
N LYS A 610 -9.74 22.41 -28.03
CA LYS A 610 -8.33 22.14 -28.36
C LYS A 610 -7.45 22.98 -27.45
N VAL A 611 -6.71 22.32 -26.59
CA VAL A 611 -5.86 22.98 -25.59
C VAL A 611 -4.46 22.42 -25.69
N LYS A 612 -3.47 23.32 -25.68
CA LYS A 612 -2.04 23.04 -25.80
C LYS A 612 -1.30 23.62 -24.61
N ASN A 613 -0.03 23.26 -24.44
CA ASN A 613 0.85 23.75 -23.39
C ASN A 613 0.31 23.50 -21.97
N LEU A 614 -0.43 22.40 -21.77
CA LEU A 614 -0.90 22.04 -20.44
C LEU A 614 0.25 21.42 -19.64
N PRO A 615 0.59 21.93 -18.45
CA PRO A 615 1.63 21.32 -17.64
C PRO A 615 1.20 19.92 -17.22
N LEU A 616 2.08 18.92 -17.42
CA LEU A 616 1.81 17.55 -16.96
C LEU A 616 1.88 17.44 -15.44
N VAL A 617 2.75 18.23 -14.81
CA VAL A 617 2.93 18.25 -13.36
C VAL A 617 2.82 19.69 -12.86
N VAL A 618 2.03 19.87 -11.81
CA VAL A 618 1.94 21.13 -11.06
C VAL A 618 2.34 20.91 -9.62
N ARG A 619 2.56 22.00 -8.88
CA ARG A 619 2.78 21.94 -7.43
C ARG A 619 1.47 22.10 -6.69
N HIS A 620 1.24 21.25 -5.71
CA HIS A 620 0.11 21.38 -4.81
C HIS A 620 0.18 22.74 -4.07
N PRO A 621 -0.89 23.54 -4.04
CA PRO A 621 -0.83 24.91 -3.51
C PRO A 621 -0.49 24.97 -2.01
N VAL A 622 -0.94 23.99 -1.22
CA VAL A 622 -0.66 23.91 0.22
C VAL A 622 0.58 23.08 0.57
N THR A 623 0.68 21.83 0.11
CA THR A 623 1.76 20.90 0.48
C THR A 623 3.04 21.06 -0.34
N GLY A 624 3.00 21.73 -1.50
CA GLY A 624 4.13 21.83 -2.43
C GLY A 624 4.52 20.51 -3.14
N LEU A 625 3.81 19.42 -2.86
CA LEU A 625 4.07 18.12 -3.48
C LEU A 625 3.73 18.15 -4.99
N PRO A 626 4.43 17.36 -5.82
CA PRO A 626 4.09 17.25 -7.25
C PRO A 626 2.72 16.59 -7.42
N CYS A 627 1.91 17.16 -8.30
CA CYS A 627 0.56 16.71 -8.65
C CYS A 627 0.46 16.51 -10.16
N LEU A 628 -0.04 15.35 -10.57
CA LEU A 628 -0.23 15.04 -11.98
C LEU A 628 -1.49 15.76 -12.49
N ARG A 629 -1.40 16.39 -13.66
CA ARG A 629 -2.53 16.96 -14.39
C ARG A 629 -2.67 16.19 -15.70
N TRP A 630 -3.73 15.40 -15.79
CA TRP A 630 -3.93 14.47 -16.89
C TRP A 630 -5.41 14.35 -17.23
N HIS A 631 -5.68 14.18 -18.52
CA HIS A 631 -6.92 13.61 -19.01
C HIS A 631 -6.55 12.35 -19.79
N GLN A 632 -7.21 11.25 -19.48
CA GLN A 632 -6.98 10.00 -20.18
C GLN A 632 -7.41 10.10 -21.65
N PRO A 633 -6.60 9.63 -22.62
CA PRO A 633 -7.05 9.48 -23.99
C PRO A 633 -8.31 8.60 -24.06
N TRP A 634 -9.33 9.07 -24.75
CA TRP A 634 -10.65 8.46 -24.75
C TRP A 634 -11.21 8.38 -26.17
N ASP A 635 -11.16 7.20 -26.77
CA ASP A 635 -11.51 7.01 -28.17
C ASP A 635 -12.96 6.52 -28.38
N LYS A 636 -13.34 6.43 -29.66
CA LYS A 636 -14.66 5.94 -30.10
C LYS A 636 -14.95 4.47 -29.75
N ASN A 637 -13.94 3.69 -29.36
CA ASN A 637 -14.15 2.31 -28.91
C ASN A 637 -14.55 2.26 -27.44
N ARG A 638 -14.23 3.32 -26.67
CA ARG A 638 -14.56 3.47 -25.25
C ARG A 638 -15.84 4.24 -24.99
N THR A 639 -16.26 5.10 -25.92
CA THR A 639 -17.47 5.89 -25.75
C THR A 639 -18.17 6.25 -27.06
N LYS A 640 -19.49 6.46 -26.97
CA LYS A 640 -20.30 7.07 -28.02
C LYS A 640 -20.48 8.59 -27.85
N PHE A 641 -19.98 9.16 -26.75
CA PHE A 641 -20.06 10.59 -26.42
C PHE A 641 -18.82 11.35 -26.95
N SER A 642 -18.27 12.25 -26.13
CA SER A 642 -17.05 13.00 -26.39
C SER A 642 -15.81 12.10 -26.36
N THR A 643 -15.04 12.15 -27.44
CA THR A 643 -13.71 11.57 -27.55
C THR A 643 -12.65 12.63 -27.25
N CYS A 644 -11.49 12.18 -26.77
CA CYS A 644 -10.35 13.03 -26.45
C CYS A 644 -9.06 12.36 -26.93
N ALA A 645 -8.40 12.99 -27.91
CA ALA A 645 -7.05 12.64 -28.29
C ALA A 645 -6.06 13.42 -27.41
N VAL A 646 -4.98 12.76 -26.98
CA VAL A 646 -3.97 13.31 -26.09
C VAL A 646 -2.59 13.04 -26.67
N SER A 647 -1.71 14.05 -26.62
CA SER A 647 -0.32 13.94 -27.05
C SER A 647 0.60 14.70 -26.10
N ILE A 648 1.79 14.16 -25.84
CA ILE A 648 2.86 14.85 -25.14
C ILE A 648 3.56 15.77 -26.14
N GLU A 649 3.76 17.02 -25.75
CA GLU A 649 4.40 18.03 -26.60
C GLU A 649 5.94 17.93 -26.50
N ASP A 650 6.63 18.47 -27.51
CA ASP A 650 8.10 18.53 -27.59
C ASP A 650 8.84 17.16 -27.51
N VAL A 651 8.14 16.07 -27.83
CA VAL A 651 8.71 14.72 -27.94
C VAL A 651 8.23 14.02 -29.23
N GLY A 652 8.95 12.98 -29.66
CA GLY A 652 8.55 12.16 -30.80
C GLY A 652 7.26 11.35 -30.52
N ALA A 653 6.52 10.99 -31.58
CA ALA A 653 5.23 10.30 -31.45
C ALA A 653 5.30 8.99 -30.64
N GLN A 654 6.35 8.18 -30.86
CA GLN A 654 6.58 6.95 -30.09
C GLN A 654 6.76 7.24 -28.60
N GLU A 655 7.53 8.28 -28.26
CA GLU A 655 7.77 8.65 -26.87
C GLU A 655 6.51 9.19 -26.20
N SER A 656 5.71 9.98 -26.91
CA SER A 656 4.39 10.41 -26.45
C SER A 656 3.50 9.21 -26.13
N GLU A 657 3.43 8.21 -27.01
CA GLU A 657 2.61 7.00 -26.79
C GLU A 657 3.12 6.16 -25.61
N GLU A 658 4.42 6.03 -25.43
CA GLU A 658 5.01 5.33 -24.29
C GLU A 658 4.69 6.03 -22.96
N LEU A 659 4.76 7.36 -22.89
CA LEU A 659 4.41 8.12 -21.69
C LEU A 659 2.91 8.02 -21.40
N VAL A 660 2.06 8.19 -22.40
CA VAL A 660 0.59 8.04 -22.27
C VAL A 660 0.26 6.67 -21.68
N ARG A 661 0.81 5.59 -22.24
CA ARG A 661 0.59 4.22 -21.75
C ARG A 661 1.11 4.03 -20.33
N LEU A 662 2.25 4.64 -19.98
CA LEU A 662 2.78 4.60 -18.62
C LEU A 662 1.85 5.29 -17.62
N VAL A 663 1.40 6.51 -17.94
CA VAL A 663 0.53 7.32 -17.09
C VAL A 663 -0.78 6.56 -16.83
N ASP A 664 -1.45 6.13 -17.90
CA ASP A 664 -2.69 5.36 -17.82
C ASP A 664 -2.51 4.05 -17.06
N ARG A 665 -1.41 3.33 -17.25
CA ARG A 665 -1.17 2.09 -16.51
C ARG A 665 -1.09 2.35 -15.01
N LEU A 666 -0.33 3.36 -14.59
CA LEU A 666 -0.11 3.69 -13.17
C LEU A 666 -1.32 4.31 -12.50
N LEU A 667 -2.11 5.13 -13.20
CA LEU A 667 -3.32 5.75 -12.66
C LEU A 667 -4.40 4.75 -12.24
N TYR A 668 -4.32 3.51 -12.72
CA TYR A 668 -5.22 2.42 -12.35
C TYR A 668 -4.51 1.31 -11.55
N ASP A 669 -3.22 1.46 -11.23
CA ASP A 669 -2.50 0.52 -10.37
C ASP A 669 -3.16 0.47 -8.99
N PHE A 670 -3.41 -0.73 -8.45
CA PHE A 670 -4.06 -0.90 -7.15
C PHE A 670 -3.26 -0.34 -5.96
N ARG A 671 -1.99 0.03 -6.18
CA ARG A 671 -1.15 0.75 -5.21
C ARG A 671 -1.27 2.28 -5.31
N VAL A 672 -1.96 2.79 -6.33
CA VAL A 672 -2.12 4.22 -6.63
C VAL A 672 -3.59 4.65 -6.56
N CYS A 673 -4.49 3.76 -6.98
CA CYS A 673 -5.89 4.07 -7.22
C CYS A 673 -6.80 3.29 -6.28
N VAL A 674 -7.55 4.02 -5.45
CA VAL A 674 -8.62 3.45 -4.65
C VAL A 674 -9.88 3.28 -5.51
N ARG A 675 -10.52 2.11 -5.40
CA ARG A 675 -11.83 1.80 -6.00
C ARG A 675 -12.87 1.97 -4.92
N PHE A 676 -13.59 3.09 -4.96
CA PHE A 676 -14.51 3.47 -3.89
C PHE A 676 -15.96 3.10 -4.23
N GLU A 677 -16.59 2.39 -3.31
CA GLU A 677 -18.01 2.06 -3.33
C GLU A 677 -18.76 2.95 -2.34
N TRP A 678 -19.79 3.63 -2.84
CA TRP A 678 -20.60 4.56 -2.08
C TRP A 678 -21.59 3.83 -1.17
N GLU A 679 -21.81 4.38 0.02
CA GLU A 679 -22.99 4.10 0.84
C GLU A 679 -23.95 5.30 0.79
N LYS A 680 -25.25 5.04 0.89
CA LYS A 680 -26.25 6.12 0.95
C LYS A 680 -25.96 7.02 2.16
N GLY A 681 -25.95 8.33 1.92
CA GLY A 681 -25.67 9.35 2.94
C GLY A 681 -24.18 9.62 3.18
N ASP A 682 -23.28 8.95 2.45
CA ASP A 682 -21.87 9.32 2.43
C ASP A 682 -21.70 10.77 1.99
N MET A 683 -20.80 11.48 2.67
CA MET A 683 -20.22 12.69 2.12
C MET A 683 -18.73 12.52 1.89
N LEU A 684 -18.21 13.01 0.77
CA LEU A 684 -16.81 12.82 0.39
C LEU A 684 -16.17 14.15 0.01
N VAL A 685 -15.06 14.48 0.63
CA VAL A 685 -14.20 15.62 0.27
C VAL A 685 -12.94 15.07 -0.42
N SER A 686 -12.72 15.51 -1.66
CA SER A 686 -11.56 15.13 -2.46
C SER A 686 -10.78 16.37 -2.88
N ASP A 687 -9.49 16.37 -2.58
CA ASP A 687 -8.53 17.36 -3.08
C ASP A 687 -8.32 17.16 -4.59
N ASN A 688 -8.96 18.01 -5.39
CA ASN A 688 -8.90 17.97 -6.85
C ASN A 688 -7.52 18.38 -7.38
N SER A 689 -6.63 18.90 -6.53
CA SER A 689 -5.24 19.11 -6.88
C SER A 689 -4.40 17.86 -6.75
N ALA A 690 -4.54 17.13 -5.64
CA ALA A 690 -3.76 15.93 -5.38
C ALA A 690 -4.30 14.68 -6.10
N MET A 691 -5.60 14.64 -6.40
CA MET A 691 -6.28 13.46 -6.91
C MET A 691 -6.70 13.64 -8.37
N LEU A 692 -6.54 12.57 -9.15
CA LEU A 692 -7.37 12.36 -10.35
C LEU A 692 -8.50 11.42 -9.99
N HIS A 693 -9.60 11.52 -10.72
CA HIS A 693 -10.77 10.69 -10.47
C HIS A 693 -11.46 10.27 -11.76
N THR A 694 -12.25 9.21 -11.64
CA THR A 694 -13.16 8.75 -12.68
C THR A 694 -14.27 7.88 -12.09
N ARG A 695 -15.09 7.29 -12.94
CA ARG A 695 -16.12 6.33 -12.61
C ARG A 695 -16.07 5.16 -13.58
N THR A 696 -16.17 3.94 -13.07
CA THR A 696 -16.36 2.75 -13.92
C THR A 696 -17.76 2.74 -14.55
N GLY A 697 -17.95 1.94 -15.59
CA GLY A 697 -19.29 1.73 -16.14
C GLY A 697 -20.24 1.08 -15.11
N TYR A 698 -21.54 1.26 -15.31
CA TYR A 698 -22.59 0.61 -14.52
C TYR A 698 -23.83 0.33 -15.39
N ALA A 699 -24.70 -0.54 -14.89
CA ALA A 699 -25.95 -0.86 -15.57
C ALA A 699 -26.83 0.39 -15.68
N SER A 700 -27.45 0.58 -16.85
CA SER A 700 -28.46 1.63 -17.06
C SER A 700 -29.69 1.41 -16.17
N GLU A 701 -30.52 2.44 -16.02
CA GLU A 701 -31.78 2.40 -15.25
C GLU A 701 -31.63 2.17 -13.73
N CYS A 702 -30.43 2.35 -13.18
CA CYS A 702 -30.25 2.35 -11.74
C CYS A 702 -30.51 3.75 -11.12
N GLN A 703 -30.94 3.77 -9.87
CA GLN A 703 -31.27 5.00 -9.13
C GLN A 703 -30.03 5.81 -8.70
N ARG A 704 -28.85 5.59 -9.29
CA ARG A 704 -27.59 6.22 -8.84
C ARG A 704 -27.68 7.74 -8.94
N GLU A 705 -27.49 8.42 -7.81
CA GLU A 705 -27.48 9.88 -7.72
C GLU A 705 -26.40 10.34 -6.74
N LEU A 706 -25.55 11.27 -7.19
CA LEU A 706 -24.59 12.00 -6.36
C LEU A 706 -24.84 13.50 -6.51
N TRP A 707 -24.69 14.24 -5.44
CA TRP A 707 -24.63 15.70 -5.49
C TRP A 707 -23.18 16.14 -5.37
N ARG A 708 -22.81 17.21 -6.07
CA ARG A 708 -21.44 17.75 -6.09
C ARG A 708 -21.44 19.27 -5.92
N ILE A 709 -20.59 19.75 -5.02
CA ILE A 709 -20.23 21.16 -4.86
C ILE A 709 -18.72 21.31 -5.11
N HIS A 710 -18.33 22.37 -5.82
CA HIS A 710 -16.93 22.79 -5.94
C HIS A 710 -16.64 23.93 -4.97
N PHE A 711 -15.44 23.92 -4.41
CA PHE A 711 -14.92 25.01 -3.61
C PHE A 711 -13.41 25.21 -3.87
N ASP A 712 -12.90 26.34 -3.42
CA ASP A 712 -11.55 26.86 -3.67
C ASP A 712 -10.40 25.94 -3.27
#